data_AF-A0AAD7VFD5-F1
#
_entry.id   AF-A0AAD7VFD5-F1
#
_cell.length_a   1.000
_cell.length_b   1.000
_cell.length_c   1.000
_cell.angle_alpha   90.00
_cell.angle_beta   90.00
_cell.angle_gamma   90.00
#
_symmetry.space_group_name_H-M   'P 1'
#
loop_
_entity.id
_entity.type
_entity.pdbx_description
1 polymer ?
#
loop_
_entity_poly.entity_id
_entity_poly.type
_entity_poly.pdbx_seq_one_letter_code
_entity_poly.pdbx_strand_id
1 'polypeptide(L)'
;MPIPRNLEKAVPKLLDRLDQAKKNLKFNEAEGEDSDSALVDGLIEKIEKELKDMKDLFPRVKPWEQKLLHHFTISEHLLHSFILQAQIDASNVNPMPMLEEILAEINRIKASVPLVDQMPQITSSEDSTKHRSEIEDEDANMAEPKHSKDWLDLQVEEHIIADPAMKDLQVSYEFLRNHRLRLCLLYFSIFPENAVVKKRPLIYWWIGEGLITKTNQKTAEEVGEAIFEMFLELDLIKPCGDDKSSPIVNECQLHPWMRYMLISLAKTANLFAFDSRGTPSLDSSVVDSTADNADSNAGNVHLNTHRHAFLVLNPNLMGSNGLQYENMLAKKNKYENLWTVFNINQRCISFDPEWLSRLKKLVVLQLGRWQGSSKHHIEVLNEEILKGLGTQKHLKYLSFRGISRITAIPKSILDLINLEILDLRACHSLEKLPSDIASLRKLTHLDVSECYLLVSMPKGIEKLSSLQVLKGFVIGNTKKTPCRLGNLKDLKTLKRLSIHIGTEAVIQDGEFDELQEILSLRCLKISWGKKVVLRSISFPAGLQKLDLEGIPDETPKWLTPNELLNLKKLYIKGGQLKSLDAGRWRVEILRLMYLKNLKSLQYLNNLKHMKEVDRSDLLNQFPDIMYLEIIKCNMIKEGRELVWIKGELSEEII
;
A
#
# COMPACT_ATOMS: atom_id res chain seq x y z
N MET A 1 4.97 1.62 -22.24
CA MET A 1 4.03 1.72 -21.11
C MET A 1 2.61 1.57 -21.64
N PRO A 2 1.77 0.72 -21.04
CA PRO A 2 0.35 0.60 -21.38
C PRO A 2 -0.45 1.90 -21.28
N ILE A 3 -1.62 1.88 -21.90
CA ILE A 3 -2.60 2.95 -21.93
C ILE A 3 -3.39 2.91 -20.59
N PRO A 4 -3.66 4.04 -19.91
CA PRO A 4 -4.46 4.07 -18.69
C PRO A 4 -5.90 3.59 -18.95
N ARG A 5 -6.56 3.05 -17.93
CA ARG A 5 -7.97 2.62 -18.03
C ARG A 5 -8.95 3.80 -18.05
N ASN A 6 -8.50 5.00 -17.71
CA ASN A 6 -9.26 6.23 -17.92
C ASN A 6 -9.11 6.71 -19.38
N LEU A 7 -10.20 6.68 -20.15
CA LEU A 7 -10.27 7.10 -21.55
C LEU A 7 -9.83 8.57 -21.78
N GLU A 8 -10.15 9.49 -20.86
CA GLU A 8 -9.69 10.89 -20.92
C GLU A 8 -8.14 10.98 -20.85
N LYS A 9 -7.48 10.00 -20.22
CA LYS A 9 -6.01 9.88 -20.12
C LYS A 9 -5.39 8.92 -21.15
N ALA A 10 -6.21 8.11 -21.82
CA ALA A 10 -5.80 7.16 -22.85
C ALA A 10 -5.35 7.88 -24.13
N VAL A 11 -6.21 8.76 -24.66
CA VAL A 11 -5.97 9.46 -25.93
C VAL A 11 -4.74 10.39 -25.87
N PRO A 12 -4.50 11.21 -24.82
CA PRO A 12 -3.26 11.98 -24.70
C PRO A 12 -1.98 11.12 -24.70
N LYS A 13 -2.03 9.92 -24.12
CA LYS A 13 -0.87 9.00 -24.08
C LYS A 13 -0.67 8.30 -25.42
N LEU A 14 -1.73 8.07 -26.20
CA LEU A 14 -1.65 7.60 -27.59
C LEU A 14 -1.03 8.66 -28.51
N LEU A 15 -1.39 9.93 -28.34
CA LEU A 15 -0.80 11.05 -29.07
C LEU A 15 0.71 11.21 -28.77
N ASP A 16 1.12 11.21 -27.49
CA ASP A 16 2.55 11.23 -27.11
C ASP A 16 3.34 10.04 -27.69
N ARG A 17 2.70 8.86 -27.80
CA ARG A 17 3.30 7.68 -28.44
C ARG A 17 3.42 7.81 -29.95
N LEU A 18 2.43 8.42 -30.60
CA LEU A 18 2.46 8.72 -32.03
C LEU A 18 3.56 9.75 -32.34
N ASP A 19 3.74 10.78 -31.50
CA ASP A 19 4.84 11.74 -31.58
C ASP A 19 6.21 11.06 -31.39
N GLN A 20 6.33 10.12 -30.45
CA GLN A 20 7.55 9.32 -30.27
C GLN A 20 7.83 8.43 -31.48
N ALA A 21 6.80 7.83 -32.09
CA ALA A 21 6.92 7.07 -33.33
C ALA A 21 7.36 7.95 -34.51
N LYS A 22 6.73 9.12 -34.70
CA LYS A 22 7.08 10.12 -35.73
C LYS A 22 8.54 10.59 -35.61
N LYS A 23 9.02 10.81 -34.38
CA LYS A 23 10.44 11.13 -34.11
C LYS A 23 11.40 9.99 -34.44
N ASN A 24 10.99 8.74 -34.23
CA ASN A 24 11.81 7.56 -34.51
C ASN A 24 11.75 7.11 -35.99
N LEU A 25 10.74 7.52 -36.75
CA LEU A 25 10.60 7.21 -38.18
C LEU A 25 11.46 8.11 -39.08
N LYS A 26 12.02 9.21 -38.56
CA LYS A 26 13.00 10.06 -39.26
C LYS A 26 14.40 9.40 -39.34
N PHE A 27 14.47 8.22 -39.94
CA PHE A 27 15.74 7.64 -40.38
C PHE A 27 16.03 8.00 -41.84
N ASN A 28 17.23 8.53 -42.08
CA ASN A 28 17.86 8.74 -43.38
C ASN A 28 17.15 9.72 -44.34
N GLU A 29 17.23 11.03 -44.07
CA GLU A 29 17.10 12.10 -45.08
C GLU A 29 18.32 12.10 -46.05
N ALA A 30 18.72 10.93 -46.54
CA ALA A 30 19.95 10.69 -47.28
C ALA A 30 19.83 9.52 -48.29
N GLU A 31 18.73 9.50 -49.07
CA GLU A 31 18.65 9.05 -50.48
C GLU A 31 17.18 9.02 -50.94
N GLY A 32 16.79 9.91 -51.86
CA GLY A 32 15.51 9.84 -52.59
C GLY A 32 14.28 10.41 -51.88
N GLU A 33 13.45 11.16 -52.63
CA GLU A 33 12.08 11.49 -52.25
C GLU A 33 11.17 10.26 -52.52
N ASP A 34 11.20 9.27 -51.62
CA ASP A 34 10.32 8.10 -51.74
C ASP A 34 8.86 8.46 -51.45
N SER A 35 7.96 8.12 -52.38
CA SER A 35 6.51 8.39 -52.26
C SER A 35 5.88 7.76 -51.01
N ASP A 36 6.49 6.70 -50.50
CA ASP A 36 6.03 5.97 -49.32
C ASP A 36 6.22 6.77 -48.03
N SER A 37 7.20 7.68 -47.95
CA SER A 37 7.35 8.57 -46.79
C SER A 37 6.16 9.53 -46.66
N ALA A 38 5.71 10.10 -47.77
CA ALA A 38 4.55 11.00 -47.80
C ALA A 38 3.24 10.27 -47.47
N LEU A 39 3.11 9.00 -47.87
CA LEU A 39 1.98 8.15 -47.50
C LEU A 39 1.98 7.80 -46.00
N VAL A 40 3.15 7.53 -45.41
CA VAL A 40 3.30 7.27 -43.97
C VAL A 40 2.99 8.52 -43.15
N ASP A 41 3.51 9.70 -43.52
CA ASP A 41 3.19 10.96 -42.83
C ASP A 41 1.69 11.31 -42.94
N GLY A 42 1.07 11.14 -44.11
CA GLY A 42 -0.37 11.34 -44.30
C GLY A 42 -1.24 10.37 -43.47
N LEU A 43 -0.80 9.13 -43.28
CA LEU A 43 -1.44 8.18 -42.37
C LEU A 43 -1.28 8.59 -40.90
N ILE A 44 -0.10 9.07 -40.50
CA ILE A 44 0.16 9.56 -39.13
C ILE A 44 -0.73 10.78 -38.83
N GLU A 45 -0.81 11.76 -39.74
CA GLU A 45 -1.67 12.93 -39.57
C GLU A 45 -3.16 12.56 -39.51
N LYS A 46 -3.60 11.57 -40.29
CA LYS A 46 -4.96 11.03 -40.19
C LYS A 46 -5.22 10.41 -38.82
N ILE A 47 -4.32 9.56 -38.31
CA ILE A 47 -4.45 8.94 -36.99
C ILE A 47 -4.44 10.00 -35.88
N GLU A 48 -3.58 11.02 -35.99
CA GLU A 48 -3.49 12.13 -35.04
C GLU A 48 -4.80 12.95 -35.01
N LYS A 49 -5.42 13.16 -36.18
CA LYS A 49 -6.73 13.81 -36.30
C LYS A 49 -7.85 13.00 -35.66
N GLU A 50 -8.00 11.72 -36.01
CA GLU A 50 -9.06 10.85 -35.44
C GLU A 50 -8.94 10.75 -33.91
N LEU A 51 -7.70 10.71 -33.37
CA LEU A 51 -7.46 10.76 -31.93
C LEU A 51 -7.87 12.11 -31.30
N LYS A 52 -7.64 13.25 -31.97
CA LYS A 52 -8.11 14.56 -31.49
C LYS A 52 -9.62 14.70 -31.57
N ASP A 53 -10.23 14.28 -32.67
CA ASP A 53 -11.69 14.29 -32.84
C ASP A 53 -12.36 13.42 -31.75
N MET A 54 -11.78 12.26 -31.41
CA MET A 54 -12.22 11.42 -30.28
C MET A 54 -12.07 12.13 -28.92
N LYS A 55 -10.97 12.86 -28.70
CA LYS A 55 -10.74 13.64 -27.47
C LYS A 55 -11.82 14.70 -27.26
N ASP A 56 -12.24 15.38 -28.34
CA ASP A 56 -13.21 16.47 -28.30
C ASP A 56 -14.66 15.98 -28.19
N LEU A 57 -14.91 14.68 -28.31
CA LEU A 57 -16.20 14.06 -28.01
C LEU A 57 -16.43 13.85 -26.50
N PHE A 58 -15.40 13.55 -25.69
CA PHE A 58 -15.58 13.26 -24.25
C PHE A 58 -16.29 14.38 -23.46
N PRO A 59 -16.00 15.69 -23.66
CA PRO A 59 -16.73 16.78 -23.02
C PRO A 59 -18.22 16.84 -23.37
N ARG A 60 -18.64 16.21 -24.49
CA ARG A 60 -20.04 16.16 -24.95
C ARG A 60 -20.79 14.93 -24.42
N VAL A 61 -20.07 13.88 -24.04
CA VAL A 61 -20.64 12.67 -23.40
C VAL A 61 -21.01 12.96 -21.94
N LYS A 62 -20.19 13.75 -21.22
CA LYS A 62 -20.37 14.04 -19.78
C LYS A 62 -21.73 14.65 -19.40
N PRO A 63 -22.30 15.63 -20.14
CA PRO A 63 -23.65 16.14 -19.88
C PRO A 63 -24.77 15.13 -20.20
N TRP A 64 -24.53 14.21 -21.15
CA TRP A 64 -25.46 13.14 -21.48
C TRP A 64 -25.47 12.06 -20.39
N GLU A 65 -24.29 11.64 -19.91
CA GLU A 65 -24.11 10.73 -18.77
C GLU A 65 -24.80 11.28 -17.51
N GLN A 66 -24.61 12.56 -17.19
CA GLN A 66 -25.29 13.24 -16.08
C GLN A 66 -26.82 13.24 -16.22
N LYS A 67 -27.34 13.48 -17.44
CA LYS A 67 -28.77 13.45 -17.71
C LYS A 67 -29.35 12.04 -17.59
N LEU A 68 -28.63 11.03 -18.05
CA LEU A 68 -29.04 9.63 -17.94
C LEU A 68 -29.07 9.18 -16.47
N LEU A 69 -28.03 9.52 -15.70
CA LEU A 69 -27.94 9.22 -14.27
C LEU A 69 -29.10 9.85 -13.48
N HIS A 70 -29.49 11.08 -13.80
CA HIS A 70 -30.64 11.76 -13.18
C HIS A 70 -31.96 10.98 -13.35
N HIS A 71 -32.23 10.46 -14.54
CA HIS A 71 -33.42 9.63 -14.80
C HIS A 71 -33.38 8.28 -14.06
N PHE A 72 -32.19 7.68 -13.90
CA PHE A 72 -32.02 6.48 -13.06
C PHE A 72 -32.27 6.77 -11.57
N THR A 73 -31.78 7.88 -11.02
CA THR A 73 -32.04 8.28 -9.63
C THR A 73 -33.53 8.53 -9.37
N ILE A 74 -34.27 9.13 -10.32
CA ILE A 74 -35.73 9.27 -10.22
C ILE A 74 -36.40 7.89 -10.16
N SER A 75 -35.99 6.97 -11.04
CA SER A 75 -36.53 5.60 -11.08
C SER A 75 -36.27 4.82 -9.78
N GLU A 76 -35.07 4.96 -9.21
CA GLU A 76 -34.68 4.35 -7.93
C GLU A 76 -35.51 4.91 -6.76
N HIS A 77 -35.72 6.23 -6.68
CA HIS A 77 -36.56 6.83 -5.66
C HIS A 77 -38.03 6.37 -5.73
N LEU A 78 -38.60 6.25 -6.94
CA LEU A 78 -39.96 5.74 -7.14
C LEU A 78 -40.09 4.27 -6.67
N LEU A 79 -39.10 3.44 -7.00
CA LEU A 79 -39.03 2.04 -6.54
C LEU A 79 -38.87 1.93 -5.02
N HIS A 80 -38.02 2.75 -4.41
CA HIS A 80 -37.81 2.74 -2.96
C HIS A 80 -39.08 3.19 -2.19
N SER A 81 -39.74 4.24 -2.68
CA SER A 81 -41.04 4.70 -2.17
C SER A 81 -42.10 3.60 -2.24
N PHE A 82 -42.17 2.90 -3.38
CA PHE A 82 -43.08 1.76 -3.57
C PHE A 82 -42.84 0.62 -2.58
N ILE A 83 -41.57 0.25 -2.35
CA ILE A 83 -41.18 -0.79 -1.39
C ILE A 83 -41.59 -0.42 0.04
N LEU A 84 -41.31 0.81 0.48
CA LEU A 84 -41.73 1.30 1.79
C LEU A 84 -43.26 1.27 1.96
N GLN A 85 -44.00 1.73 0.95
CA GLN A 85 -45.46 1.79 1.01
C GLN A 85 -46.08 0.38 1.04
N ALA A 86 -45.52 -0.57 0.30
CA ALA A 86 -45.91 -1.98 0.34
C ALA A 86 -45.57 -2.70 1.67
N GLN A 87 -44.54 -2.23 2.41
CA GLN A 87 -44.19 -2.75 3.73
C GLN A 87 -45.08 -2.21 4.86
N ILE A 88 -45.69 -1.03 4.68
CA ILE A 88 -46.49 -0.35 5.70
C ILE A 88 -47.96 -0.80 5.69
N ASP A 89 -48.60 -0.93 4.52
CA ASP A 89 -49.99 -1.45 4.41
C ASP A 89 -50.21 -2.19 3.08
N ALA A 90 -49.74 -3.44 3.01
CA ALA A 90 -49.90 -4.31 1.85
C ALA A 90 -51.38 -4.61 1.47
N SER A 91 -52.34 -4.27 2.34
CA SER A 91 -53.77 -4.55 2.18
C SER A 91 -54.54 -3.48 1.42
N ASN A 92 -53.99 -2.25 1.27
CA ASN A 92 -54.79 -1.08 0.89
C ASN A 92 -54.12 -0.16 -0.16
N VAL A 93 -52.94 -0.53 -0.65
CA VAL A 93 -52.20 0.22 -1.69
C VAL A 93 -52.59 -0.30 -3.08
N ASN A 94 -53.13 0.57 -3.94
CA ASN A 94 -53.27 0.27 -5.37
C ASN A 94 -51.93 0.57 -6.08
N PRO A 95 -51.18 -0.43 -6.56
CA PRO A 95 -49.83 -0.25 -7.07
C PRO A 95 -49.78 0.38 -8.48
N MET A 96 -50.90 0.36 -9.23
CA MET A 96 -50.90 0.66 -10.67
C MET A 96 -50.36 2.05 -11.04
N PRO A 97 -50.72 3.16 -10.38
CA PRO A 97 -50.25 4.49 -10.79
C PRO A 97 -48.72 4.65 -10.67
N MET A 98 -48.13 4.09 -9.61
CA MET A 98 -46.67 4.15 -9.40
C MET A 98 -45.92 3.25 -10.39
N LEU A 99 -46.46 2.08 -10.72
CA LEU A 99 -45.89 1.19 -11.74
C LEU A 99 -45.95 1.81 -13.14
N GLU A 100 -47.03 2.53 -13.47
CA GLU A 100 -47.15 3.29 -14.73
C GLU A 100 -46.12 4.43 -14.81
N GLU A 101 -45.87 5.14 -13.71
CA GLU A 101 -44.88 6.22 -13.64
C GLU A 101 -43.43 5.71 -13.74
N ILE A 102 -43.11 4.61 -13.05
CA ILE A 102 -41.81 3.90 -13.19
C ILE A 102 -41.62 3.43 -14.65
N LEU A 103 -42.66 2.87 -15.28
CA LEU A 103 -42.61 2.43 -16.67
C LEU A 103 -42.42 3.61 -17.64
N ALA A 104 -43.05 4.76 -17.36
CA ALA A 104 -42.87 5.98 -18.14
C ALA A 104 -41.43 6.51 -18.05
N GLU A 105 -40.80 6.48 -16.88
CA GLU A 105 -39.41 6.91 -16.69
C GLU A 105 -38.43 5.96 -17.38
N ILE A 106 -38.64 4.64 -17.28
CA ILE A 106 -37.88 3.63 -18.05
C ILE A 106 -37.98 3.89 -19.55
N ASN A 107 -39.15 4.30 -20.06
CA ASN A 107 -39.32 4.63 -21.47
C ASN A 107 -38.63 5.96 -21.86
N ARG A 108 -38.54 6.94 -20.94
CA ARG A 108 -37.73 8.17 -21.15
C ARG A 108 -36.23 7.86 -21.17
N ILE A 109 -35.75 6.94 -20.33
CA ILE A 109 -34.37 6.42 -20.37
C ILE A 109 -34.11 5.76 -21.73
N LYS A 110 -34.98 4.83 -22.17
CA LYS A 110 -34.87 4.19 -23.50
C LYS A 110 -34.86 5.20 -24.66
N ALA A 111 -35.65 6.27 -24.57
CA ALA A 111 -35.71 7.32 -25.59
C ALA A 111 -34.54 8.33 -25.55
N SER A 112 -33.76 8.37 -24.47
CA SER A 112 -32.60 9.26 -24.32
C SER A 112 -31.26 8.58 -24.57
N VAL A 113 -31.24 7.25 -24.68
CA VAL A 113 -30.16 6.49 -25.32
C VAL A 113 -30.30 6.64 -26.85
N PRO A 114 -29.28 7.14 -27.57
CA PRO A 114 -29.32 7.18 -29.04
C PRO A 114 -29.48 5.76 -29.60
N LEU A 115 -30.36 5.59 -30.61
CA LEU A 115 -30.53 4.32 -31.30
C LEU A 115 -29.20 3.85 -31.90
N VAL A 116 -28.69 2.75 -31.36
CA VAL A 116 -27.45 2.07 -31.80
C VAL A 116 -27.52 1.67 -33.30
N ASP A 117 -28.72 1.58 -33.86
CA ASP A 117 -29.01 1.28 -35.26
C ASP A 117 -28.44 2.28 -36.29
N GLN A 118 -27.95 3.46 -35.89
CA GLN A 118 -27.27 4.41 -36.80
C GLN A 118 -25.73 4.34 -36.77
N MET A 119 -25.13 3.47 -35.96
CA MET A 119 -23.68 3.23 -35.99
C MET A 119 -23.35 2.08 -36.98
N PRO A 120 -22.23 2.18 -37.74
CA PRO A 120 -21.76 1.07 -38.56
C PRO A 120 -21.52 -0.17 -37.70
N GLN A 121 -22.16 -1.29 -38.05
CA GLN A 121 -22.08 -2.54 -37.32
C GLN A 121 -20.66 -3.14 -37.40
N ILE A 122 -19.81 -2.80 -36.44
CA ILE A 122 -18.54 -3.49 -36.20
C ILE A 122 -18.85 -4.70 -35.30
N THR A 123 -18.82 -5.89 -35.89
CA THR A 123 -19.20 -7.14 -35.23
C THR A 123 -18.09 -7.67 -34.31
N SER A 124 -18.03 -7.17 -33.07
CA SER A 124 -17.44 -7.88 -31.93
C SER A 124 -17.97 -7.33 -30.61
N SER A 125 -18.45 -8.21 -29.73
CA SER A 125 -19.21 -7.86 -28.52
C SER A 125 -18.36 -7.21 -27.42
N GLU A 126 -18.43 -5.89 -27.37
CA GLU A 126 -18.33 -5.04 -26.17
C GLU A 126 -19.56 -5.24 -25.23
N ASP A 127 -19.54 -4.88 -23.94
CA ASP A 127 -18.44 -4.71 -22.98
C ASP A 127 -19.05 -4.61 -21.54
N SER A 128 -18.16 -4.64 -20.58
CA SER A 128 -18.24 -4.40 -19.15
C SER A 128 -18.96 -3.14 -18.64
N THR A 129 -19.58 -3.30 -17.45
CA THR A 129 -19.67 -2.29 -16.35
C THR A 129 -20.57 -1.05 -16.56
N LYS A 130 -21.16 -0.41 -15.54
CA LYS A 130 -20.57 0.29 -14.37
C LYS A 130 -21.65 0.60 -13.29
N HIS A 131 -21.39 0.34 -12.00
CA HIS A 131 -20.99 1.28 -10.91
C HIS A 131 -22.12 2.19 -10.36
N ARG A 132 -22.43 2.17 -9.04
CA ARG A 132 -21.82 2.99 -7.92
C ARG A 132 -22.54 4.37 -7.83
N SER A 133 -22.97 4.97 -6.71
CA SER A 133 -22.32 5.36 -5.42
C SER A 133 -23.39 6.01 -4.51
N GLU A 134 -23.28 6.19 -3.18
CA GLU A 134 -22.48 5.59 -2.09
C GLU A 134 -22.96 6.23 -0.73
N ILE A 135 -23.30 5.43 0.31
CA ILE A 135 -23.17 5.73 1.77
C ILE A 135 -24.26 6.53 2.54
N GLU A 136 -24.74 5.98 3.68
CA GLU A 136 -24.78 6.63 5.01
C GLU A 136 -24.85 5.60 6.17
N ASP A 137 -24.50 6.01 7.39
CA ASP A 137 -24.18 5.13 8.54
C ASP A 137 -25.40 4.56 9.30
N GLU A 138 -25.30 3.34 9.84
CA GLU A 138 -25.94 3.01 11.13
C GLU A 138 -25.17 1.91 11.91
N ASP A 139 -25.27 1.99 13.25
CA ASP A 139 -24.44 1.26 14.20
C ASP A 139 -25.04 -0.10 14.61
N ALA A 140 -24.17 -1.06 14.93
CA ALA A 140 -24.41 -2.28 15.72
C ALA A 140 -25.50 -3.32 15.29
N ASN A 141 -25.07 -4.60 15.33
CA ASN A 141 -25.83 -5.86 15.28
C ASN A 141 -26.19 -6.52 13.92
N MET A 142 -26.22 -7.87 14.00
CA MET A 142 -26.92 -8.86 13.14
C MET A 142 -26.32 -9.33 11.79
N ALA A 143 -26.04 -10.63 11.80
CA ALA A 143 -26.41 -11.64 10.79
C ALA A 143 -25.64 -11.76 9.45
N GLU A 144 -25.67 -12.99 8.93
CA GLU A 144 -24.97 -13.49 7.75
C GLU A 144 -25.64 -13.08 6.43
N PRO A 145 -24.90 -12.83 5.33
CA PRO A 145 -25.44 -12.85 3.98
C PRO A 145 -25.69 -14.31 3.55
N LYS A 146 -26.97 -14.71 3.48
CA LYS A 146 -27.39 -16.11 3.24
C LYS A 146 -27.14 -16.69 1.83
N HIS A 147 -26.53 -15.95 0.90
CA HIS A 147 -26.46 -16.33 -0.52
C HIS A 147 -25.17 -16.98 -1.00
N SER A 148 -24.27 -17.42 -0.12
CA SER A 148 -22.95 -17.95 -0.54
C SER A 148 -22.95 -19.38 -1.13
N LYS A 149 -24.09 -20.09 -1.18
CA LYS A 149 -24.17 -21.46 -1.76
C LYS A 149 -24.77 -21.47 -3.17
N ASP A 150 -25.90 -20.79 -3.38
CA ASP A 150 -26.68 -20.84 -4.63
C ASP A 150 -25.87 -20.43 -5.89
N TRP A 151 -24.82 -19.64 -5.73
CA TRP A 151 -23.96 -19.17 -6.83
C TRP A 151 -22.96 -20.21 -7.33
N LEU A 152 -22.58 -21.20 -6.51
CA LEU A 152 -21.67 -22.29 -6.94
C LEU A 152 -22.39 -23.27 -7.87
N ASP A 153 -23.66 -23.60 -7.56
CA ASP A 153 -24.46 -24.57 -8.32
C ASP A 153 -24.87 -24.04 -9.72
N LEU A 154 -24.75 -22.73 -9.95
CA LEU A 154 -25.11 -22.05 -11.21
C LEU A 154 -23.94 -21.87 -12.20
N GLN A 155 -22.74 -22.38 -11.91
CA GLN A 155 -21.54 -22.26 -12.78
C GLN A 155 -21.19 -20.81 -13.22
N VAL A 156 -21.61 -19.81 -12.44
CA VAL A 156 -21.44 -18.39 -12.77
C VAL A 156 -19.96 -17.99 -12.83
N GLU A 157 -19.10 -18.66 -12.04
CA GLU A 157 -17.65 -18.45 -12.04
C GLU A 157 -17.03 -18.64 -13.44
N GLU A 158 -17.39 -19.71 -14.15
CA GLU A 158 -16.87 -20.03 -15.47
C GLU A 158 -17.38 -19.04 -16.54
N HIS A 159 -18.64 -18.62 -16.42
CA HIS A 159 -19.27 -17.65 -17.32
C HIS A 159 -18.68 -16.24 -17.15
N ILE A 160 -18.40 -15.81 -15.90
CA ILE A 160 -17.73 -14.54 -15.62
C ILE A 160 -16.29 -14.55 -16.15
N ILE A 161 -15.55 -15.66 -16.00
CA ILE A 161 -14.18 -15.77 -16.53
C ILE A 161 -14.17 -15.75 -18.07
N ALA A 162 -15.21 -16.30 -18.71
CA ALA A 162 -15.38 -16.27 -20.17
C ALA A 162 -15.87 -14.91 -20.72
N ASP A 163 -16.32 -14.00 -19.86
CA ASP A 163 -16.82 -12.67 -20.24
C ASP A 163 -15.72 -11.81 -20.91
N PRO A 164 -16.02 -11.07 -22.00
CA PRO A 164 -15.09 -10.13 -22.62
C PRO A 164 -14.41 -9.17 -21.64
N ALA A 165 -15.14 -8.70 -20.62
CA ALA A 165 -14.62 -7.85 -19.55
C ALA A 165 -13.46 -8.51 -18.79
N MET A 166 -13.60 -9.79 -18.46
CA MET A 166 -12.56 -10.56 -17.76
C MET A 166 -11.38 -10.84 -18.67
N LYS A 167 -11.62 -11.04 -19.97
CA LYS A 167 -10.58 -11.20 -20.97
C LYS A 167 -9.66 -9.98 -21.04
N ASP A 168 -10.20 -8.76 -20.97
CA ASP A 168 -9.40 -7.53 -20.99
C ASP A 168 -8.65 -7.27 -19.66
N LEU A 169 -9.23 -7.67 -18.52
CA LEU A 169 -8.52 -7.71 -17.24
C LEU A 169 -7.36 -8.73 -17.29
N GLN A 170 -7.58 -9.91 -17.86
CA GLN A 170 -6.58 -10.95 -18.03
C GLN A 170 -5.47 -10.52 -18.99
N VAL A 171 -5.82 -9.88 -20.11
CA VAL A 171 -4.86 -9.25 -21.05
C VAL A 171 -3.97 -8.24 -20.31
N SER A 172 -4.51 -7.47 -19.37
CA SER A 172 -3.73 -6.55 -18.53
C SER A 172 -2.68 -7.28 -17.66
N TYR A 173 -3.02 -8.47 -17.14
CA TYR A 173 -2.10 -9.34 -16.40
C TYR A 173 -1.07 -10.03 -17.31
N GLU A 174 -1.49 -10.47 -18.50
CA GLU A 174 -0.61 -11.09 -19.49
C GLU A 174 0.40 -10.09 -20.09
N PHE A 175 0.02 -8.80 -20.22
CA PHE A 175 0.94 -7.74 -20.60
C PHE A 175 2.10 -7.52 -19.62
N LEU A 176 2.02 -8.03 -18.38
CA LEU A 176 3.17 -8.13 -17.48
C LEU A 176 4.13 -9.22 -18.00
N ARG A 177 4.99 -8.85 -18.98
CA ARG A 177 5.92 -9.76 -19.68
C ARG A 177 6.90 -10.51 -18.77
N ASN A 178 7.09 -10.09 -17.52
CA ASN A 178 7.97 -10.72 -16.55
C ASN A 178 7.17 -11.53 -15.53
N HIS A 179 7.42 -12.85 -15.49
CA HIS A 179 6.81 -13.80 -14.56
C HIS A 179 6.85 -13.34 -13.09
N ARG A 180 7.93 -12.66 -12.64
CA ARG A 180 8.03 -12.16 -11.26
C ARG A 180 7.01 -11.05 -10.96
N LEU A 181 6.67 -10.21 -11.94
CA LEU A 181 5.64 -9.18 -11.78
C LEU A 181 4.25 -9.82 -11.65
N ARG A 182 3.96 -10.82 -12.49
CA ARG A 182 2.74 -11.62 -12.40
C ARG A 182 2.61 -12.29 -11.02
N LEU A 183 3.67 -12.93 -10.52
CA LEU A 183 3.69 -13.48 -9.16
C LEU A 183 3.48 -12.41 -8.08
N CYS A 184 4.19 -11.27 -8.13
CA CYS A 184 3.97 -10.19 -7.17
C CYS A 184 2.50 -9.72 -7.13
N LEU A 185 1.83 -9.68 -8.28
CA LEU A 185 0.42 -9.32 -8.38
C LEU A 185 -0.51 -10.43 -7.83
N LEU A 186 -0.25 -11.72 -8.12
CA LEU A 186 -1.01 -12.85 -7.55
C LEU A 186 -1.02 -12.85 -6.02
N TYR A 187 0.06 -12.38 -5.37
CA TYR A 187 0.14 -12.30 -3.90
C TYR A 187 -0.86 -11.30 -3.28
N PHE A 188 -1.54 -10.46 -4.06
CA PHE A 188 -2.67 -9.68 -3.57
C PHE A 188 -3.96 -10.49 -3.39
N SER A 189 -4.13 -11.64 -4.06
CA SER A 189 -5.36 -12.46 -4.02
C SER A 189 -5.76 -12.91 -2.61
N ILE A 190 -4.78 -13.04 -1.71
CA ILE A 190 -4.97 -13.51 -0.34
C ILE A 190 -5.63 -12.48 0.58
N PHE A 191 -5.52 -11.18 0.28
CA PHE A 191 -6.14 -10.16 1.12
C PHE A 191 -7.67 -10.21 0.96
N PRO A 192 -8.45 -9.85 2.00
CA PRO A 192 -9.90 -9.74 1.89
C PRO A 192 -10.34 -8.76 0.79
N GLU A 193 -11.60 -8.86 0.37
CA GLU A 193 -12.16 -7.88 -0.55
C GLU A 193 -12.13 -6.47 0.05
N ASN A 194 -11.90 -5.47 -0.79
CA ASN A 194 -11.81 -4.05 -0.41
C ASN A 194 -10.74 -3.73 0.66
N ALA A 195 -9.83 -4.67 0.94
CA ALA A 195 -8.74 -4.50 1.89
C ALA A 195 -7.77 -3.36 1.50
N VAL A 196 -7.51 -2.48 2.47
CA VAL A 196 -6.45 -1.46 2.37
C VAL A 196 -5.13 -2.05 2.88
N VAL A 197 -4.20 -2.30 1.96
CA VAL A 197 -2.90 -2.95 2.20
C VAL A 197 -1.81 -1.89 2.31
N LYS A 198 -0.99 -1.90 3.38
CA LYS A 198 0.22 -1.05 3.44
C LYS A 198 1.27 -1.57 2.45
N LYS A 199 1.88 -0.64 1.71
CA LYS A 199 2.94 -0.91 0.71
C LYS A 199 4.12 -1.72 1.27
N ARG A 200 4.57 -1.42 2.49
CA ARG A 200 5.83 -1.98 3.04
C ARG A 200 5.76 -3.45 3.48
N PRO A 201 4.77 -3.91 4.26
CA PRO A 201 4.61 -5.34 4.57
C PRO A 201 4.54 -6.23 3.33
N LEU A 202 3.90 -5.74 2.26
CA LEU A 202 3.80 -6.43 0.97
C LEU A 202 5.16 -6.52 0.25
N ILE A 203 5.89 -5.41 0.13
CA ILE A 203 7.25 -5.41 -0.45
C ILE A 203 8.18 -6.32 0.35
N TYR A 204 8.15 -6.27 1.69
CA TYR A 204 8.95 -7.14 2.53
C TYR A 204 8.59 -8.63 2.36
N TRP A 205 7.30 -8.94 2.15
CA TRP A 205 6.87 -10.30 1.80
C TRP A 205 7.46 -10.76 0.47
N TRP A 206 7.34 -9.95 -0.59
CA TRP A 206 7.95 -10.25 -1.90
C TRP A 206 9.47 -10.45 -1.85
N ILE A 207 10.17 -9.72 -0.96
CA ILE A 207 11.61 -9.91 -0.71
C ILE A 207 11.87 -11.23 0.01
N GLY A 208 11.11 -11.53 1.08
CA GLY A 208 11.23 -12.78 1.83
C GLY A 208 11.02 -14.02 0.95
N GLU A 209 10.02 -13.99 0.08
CA GLU A 209 9.74 -15.04 -0.91
C GLU A 209 10.82 -15.15 -2.00
N GLY A 210 11.70 -14.16 -2.14
CA GLY A 210 12.71 -14.09 -3.19
C GLY A 210 12.18 -13.69 -4.57
N LEU A 211 10.93 -13.23 -4.67
CA LEU A 211 10.38 -12.63 -5.89
C LEU A 211 11.16 -11.36 -6.27
N ILE A 212 11.59 -10.61 -5.26
CA ILE A 212 12.33 -9.36 -5.39
C ILE A 212 13.69 -9.49 -4.71
N THR A 213 14.73 -9.06 -5.42
CA THR A 213 16.13 -9.09 -4.96
C THR A 213 16.79 -7.77 -5.33
N LYS A 214 17.88 -7.41 -4.63
CA LYS A 214 18.69 -6.24 -5.00
C LYS A 214 19.29 -6.42 -6.41
N THR A 215 19.46 -5.33 -7.13
CA THR A 215 20.26 -5.27 -8.37
C THR A 215 21.57 -4.55 -8.10
N ASN A 216 22.42 -4.38 -9.12
CA ASN A 216 23.68 -3.63 -9.01
C ASN A 216 23.46 -2.14 -8.69
N GLN A 217 22.25 -1.60 -8.92
CA GLN A 217 21.93 -0.18 -8.74
C GLN A 217 20.88 0.08 -7.65
N LYS A 218 19.93 -0.84 -7.43
CA LYS A 218 18.78 -0.66 -6.54
C LYS A 218 18.76 -1.71 -5.42
N THR A 219 18.40 -1.32 -4.21
CA THR A 219 18.06 -2.26 -3.13
C THR A 219 16.82 -3.07 -3.48
N ALA A 220 16.60 -4.18 -2.77
CA ALA A 220 15.37 -4.96 -2.94
C ALA A 220 14.11 -4.12 -2.62
N GLU A 221 14.20 -3.21 -1.64
CA GLU A 221 13.13 -2.24 -1.33
C GLU A 221 12.89 -1.26 -2.50
N GLU A 222 13.95 -0.70 -3.10
CA GLU A 222 13.86 0.22 -4.24
C GLU A 222 13.34 -0.46 -5.53
N VAL A 223 13.57 -1.76 -5.69
CA VAL A 223 12.96 -2.57 -6.77
C VAL A 223 11.48 -2.82 -6.49
N GLY A 224 11.11 -3.18 -5.26
CA GLY A 224 9.70 -3.38 -4.88
C GLY A 224 8.86 -2.11 -4.92
N GLU A 225 9.44 -0.96 -4.56
CA GLU A 225 8.81 0.35 -4.74
C GLU A 225 8.52 0.60 -6.23
N ALA A 226 9.49 0.38 -7.13
CA ALA A 226 9.28 0.56 -8.57
C ALA A 226 8.23 -0.39 -9.18
N ILE A 227 8.10 -1.61 -8.66
CA ILE A 227 7.04 -2.55 -9.07
C ILE A 227 5.67 -2.07 -8.58
N PHE A 228 5.60 -1.53 -7.36
CA PHE A 228 4.37 -0.99 -6.79
C PHE A 228 3.88 0.26 -7.55
N GLU A 229 4.77 1.21 -7.83
CA GLU A 229 4.43 2.41 -8.62
C GLU A 229 3.97 2.02 -10.05
N MET A 230 4.63 1.04 -10.67
CA MET A 230 4.17 0.49 -11.95
C MET A 230 2.75 -0.11 -11.85
N PHE A 231 2.38 -0.81 -10.77
CA PHE A 231 0.99 -1.31 -10.63
C PHE A 231 -0.05 -0.19 -10.46
N LEU A 232 0.33 0.96 -9.92
CA LEU A 232 -0.51 2.16 -9.88
C LEU A 232 -0.64 2.81 -11.27
N GLU A 233 0.48 2.98 -12.01
CA GLU A 233 0.49 3.51 -13.38
C GLU A 233 -0.33 2.70 -14.39
N LEU A 234 -0.61 1.43 -14.06
CA LEU A 234 -1.38 0.48 -14.86
C LEU A 234 -2.85 0.33 -14.41
N ASP A 235 -3.30 1.10 -13.41
CA ASP A 235 -4.64 0.98 -12.81
C ASP A 235 -4.97 -0.45 -12.30
N LEU A 236 -3.94 -1.25 -11.96
CA LEU A 236 -4.09 -2.62 -11.44
C LEU A 236 -4.37 -2.62 -9.93
N ILE A 237 -3.80 -1.65 -9.21
CA ILE A 237 -4.12 -1.32 -7.81
C ILE A 237 -4.48 0.15 -7.72
N LYS A 238 -5.36 0.52 -6.78
CA LYS A 238 -5.77 1.91 -6.54
C LYS A 238 -5.03 2.46 -5.32
N PRO A 239 -4.56 3.73 -5.32
CA PRO A 239 -3.97 4.35 -4.14
C PRO A 239 -5.01 4.56 -3.04
N CYS A 240 -4.58 4.49 -1.78
CA CYS A 240 -5.43 4.78 -0.61
C CYS A 240 -4.68 5.66 0.41
N GLY A 241 -5.46 6.46 1.14
CA GLY A 241 -4.98 7.37 2.18
C GLY A 241 -5.94 8.55 2.37
N ASP A 242 -5.78 9.28 3.48
CA ASP A 242 -6.64 10.43 3.82
C ASP A 242 -6.47 11.60 2.82
N ASP A 243 -5.27 11.77 2.26
CA ASP A 243 -5.00 12.70 1.15
C ASP A 243 -4.94 11.94 -0.19
N LYS A 244 -6.00 12.09 -1.00
CA LYS A 244 -6.12 11.51 -2.35
C LYS A 244 -5.18 12.14 -3.38
N SER A 245 -4.67 13.34 -3.10
CA SER A 245 -3.83 14.14 -4.00
C SER A 245 -2.31 13.96 -3.72
N SER A 246 -1.97 13.32 -2.60
CA SER A 246 -0.60 12.97 -2.20
C SER A 246 0.14 12.19 -3.29
N PRO A 247 1.30 12.68 -3.81
CA PRO A 247 2.16 11.93 -4.74
C PRO A 247 2.97 10.83 -4.00
N ILE A 248 2.52 10.41 -2.82
CA ILE A 248 3.20 9.44 -1.95
C ILE A 248 2.17 8.42 -1.49
N VAL A 249 2.04 7.37 -2.29
CA VAL A 249 1.12 6.27 -2.03
C VAL A 249 1.75 5.31 -1.03
N ASN A 250 1.22 5.27 0.19
CA ASN A 250 1.69 4.36 1.25
C ASN A 250 0.78 3.15 1.47
N GLU A 251 -0.44 3.21 0.93
CA GLU A 251 -1.46 2.17 0.95
C GLU A 251 -2.11 2.03 -0.41
N CYS A 252 -2.63 0.85 -0.68
CA CYS A 252 -3.42 0.58 -1.87
C CYS A 252 -4.56 -0.38 -1.58
N GLN A 253 -5.55 -0.40 -2.47
CA GLN A 253 -6.63 -1.37 -2.49
C GLN A 253 -6.64 -2.04 -3.87
N LEU A 254 -6.87 -3.35 -3.90
CA LEU A 254 -7.09 -4.09 -5.13
C LEU A 254 -8.57 -4.00 -5.52
N HIS A 255 -8.87 -3.79 -6.80
CA HIS A 255 -10.25 -3.77 -7.29
C HIS A 255 -10.92 -5.15 -7.12
N PRO A 256 -12.20 -5.26 -6.69
CA PRO A 256 -12.87 -6.56 -6.49
C PRO A 256 -12.78 -7.51 -7.70
N TRP A 257 -13.02 -7.00 -8.92
CA TRP A 257 -12.89 -7.79 -10.15
C TRP A 257 -11.45 -8.25 -10.42
N MET A 258 -10.44 -7.41 -10.14
CA MET A 258 -9.03 -7.82 -10.23
C MET A 258 -8.70 -8.89 -9.18
N ARG A 259 -9.27 -8.79 -7.97
CA ARG A 259 -9.13 -9.80 -6.91
C ARG A 259 -9.70 -11.14 -7.34
N TYR A 260 -10.91 -11.14 -7.89
CA TYR A 260 -11.58 -12.33 -8.38
C TYR A 260 -10.74 -13.06 -9.46
N MET A 261 -10.29 -12.32 -10.48
CA MET A 261 -9.39 -12.83 -11.52
C MET A 261 -8.10 -13.43 -10.93
N LEU A 262 -7.45 -12.74 -9.98
CA LEU A 262 -6.20 -13.22 -9.38
C LEU A 262 -6.41 -14.44 -8.46
N ILE A 263 -7.59 -14.60 -7.84
CA ILE A 263 -7.95 -15.82 -7.10
C ILE A 263 -8.11 -17.00 -8.08
N SER A 264 -8.82 -16.82 -9.19
CA SER A 264 -8.96 -17.85 -10.22
C SER A 264 -7.58 -18.29 -10.74
N LEU A 265 -6.73 -17.34 -11.15
CA LEU A 265 -5.37 -17.61 -11.60
C LEU A 265 -4.50 -18.28 -10.52
N ALA A 266 -4.66 -17.92 -9.24
CA ALA A 266 -3.93 -18.54 -8.13
C ALA A 266 -4.41 -19.98 -7.83
N LYS A 267 -5.71 -20.27 -7.98
CA LYS A 267 -6.27 -21.64 -7.96
C LYS A 267 -5.69 -22.46 -9.10
N THR A 268 -5.79 -21.99 -10.35
CA THR A 268 -5.27 -22.70 -11.55
C THR A 268 -3.76 -22.96 -11.47
N ALA A 269 -2.99 -22.03 -10.91
CA ALA A 269 -1.55 -22.19 -10.70
C ALA A 269 -1.17 -23.08 -9.50
N ASN A 270 -2.14 -23.61 -8.74
CA ASN A 270 -1.94 -24.29 -7.45
C ASN A 270 -1.03 -23.50 -6.48
N LEU A 271 -1.14 -22.16 -6.52
CA LEU A 271 -0.32 -21.28 -5.69
C LEU A 271 -0.90 -21.17 -4.27
N PHE A 272 -2.21 -20.96 -4.17
CA PHE A 272 -2.95 -20.85 -2.92
C PHE A 272 -4.30 -21.58 -3.02
N ALA A 273 -4.74 -22.19 -1.92
CA ALA A 273 -6.08 -22.74 -1.78
C ALA A 273 -7.04 -21.67 -1.21
N PHE A 274 -8.31 -21.70 -1.63
CA PHE A 274 -9.36 -20.78 -1.19
C PHE A 274 -10.66 -21.55 -0.90
N ASP A 275 -11.48 -21.03 0.01
CA ASP A 275 -12.86 -21.48 0.19
C ASP A 275 -13.79 -20.94 -0.92
N SER A 276 -15.07 -21.30 -0.86
CA SER A 276 -16.12 -20.83 -1.79
C SER A 276 -16.36 -19.31 -1.75
N ARG A 277 -15.83 -18.60 -0.75
CA ARG A 277 -15.91 -17.14 -0.60
C ARG A 277 -14.64 -16.44 -1.09
N GLY A 278 -13.71 -17.18 -1.71
CA GLY A 278 -12.41 -16.64 -2.11
C GLY A 278 -11.55 -16.21 -0.93
N THR A 279 -11.74 -16.78 0.26
CA THR A 279 -10.88 -16.57 1.43
C THR A 279 -9.82 -17.67 1.45
N PRO A 280 -8.53 -17.35 1.66
CA PRO A 280 -7.48 -18.37 1.71
C PRO A 280 -7.78 -19.44 2.76
N SER A 281 -7.82 -20.69 2.33
CA SER A 281 -8.21 -21.82 3.16
C SER A 281 -7.06 -22.81 3.32
N LEU A 282 -7.13 -23.60 4.38
CA LEU A 282 -6.37 -24.83 4.46
C LEU A 282 -7.21 -25.93 3.81
N ASP A 283 -6.69 -26.51 2.74
CA ASP A 283 -7.35 -27.51 1.89
C ASP A 283 -8.16 -28.54 2.70
N SER A 284 -9.48 -28.53 2.49
CA SER A 284 -10.48 -29.33 3.19
C SER A 284 -10.69 -30.72 2.59
N SER A 285 -10.03 -31.06 1.47
CA SER A 285 -10.16 -32.36 0.77
C SER A 285 -9.66 -33.60 1.54
N VAL A 286 -9.32 -33.46 2.83
CA VAL A 286 -8.90 -34.55 3.73
C VAL A 286 -9.65 -34.50 5.07
N VAL A 287 -10.90 -34.03 5.06
CA VAL A 287 -11.80 -34.05 6.22
C VAL A 287 -13.17 -34.65 5.86
N ASP A 288 -13.15 -35.78 5.14
CA ASP A 288 -14.02 -36.94 5.40
C ASP A 288 -13.62 -38.11 4.48
N SER A 289 -12.83 -39.04 5.03
CA SER A 289 -12.65 -40.41 4.51
C SER A 289 -12.17 -41.36 5.62
N THR A 290 -12.85 -41.26 6.75
CA THR A 290 -13.00 -42.33 7.75
C THR A 290 -14.48 -42.36 8.11
N ALA A 291 -15.27 -43.41 7.87
CA ALA A 291 -14.88 -44.81 7.73
C ALA A 291 -15.65 -45.59 6.64
N ASP A 292 -15.02 -46.69 6.25
CA ASP A 292 -15.62 -47.95 5.78
C ASP A 292 -16.18 -48.04 4.35
N ASN A 293 -15.28 -48.32 3.41
CA ASN A 293 -15.33 -49.59 2.65
C ASN A 293 -14.01 -49.83 1.90
N ALA A 294 -13.54 -51.08 1.91
CA ALA A 294 -12.45 -51.52 1.04
C ALA A 294 -13.02 -51.81 -0.35
N ASP A 295 -12.43 -51.23 -1.42
CA ASP A 295 -11.73 -52.03 -2.43
C ASP A 295 -11.17 -51.20 -3.60
N SER A 296 -10.27 -51.85 -4.36
CA SER A 296 -9.85 -51.56 -5.73
C SER A 296 -8.86 -50.41 -6.01
N ASN A 297 -7.82 -50.80 -6.74
CA ASN A 297 -6.75 -49.96 -7.28
C ASN A 297 -7.26 -48.76 -8.10
N ALA A 298 -6.96 -47.55 -7.61
CA ALA A 298 -6.80 -46.36 -8.46
C ALA A 298 -5.50 -45.65 -8.07
N GLY A 299 -4.42 -45.92 -8.83
CA GLY A 299 -3.15 -45.25 -8.62
C GLY A 299 -3.21 -43.79 -9.08
N ASN A 300 -3.34 -42.85 -8.15
CA ASN A 300 -2.91 -41.47 -8.36
C ASN A 300 -2.52 -40.81 -7.03
N VAL A 301 -1.22 -40.72 -6.77
CA VAL A 301 -0.65 -40.05 -5.60
C VAL A 301 -0.63 -38.54 -5.85
N HIS A 302 -1.75 -37.86 -5.60
CA HIS A 302 -1.79 -36.39 -5.56
C HIS A 302 -1.29 -35.86 -4.21
N LEU A 303 0.04 -35.74 -4.09
CA LEU A 303 0.72 -35.02 -3.02
C LEU A 303 0.44 -33.51 -3.13
N ASN A 304 -0.62 -33.01 -2.49
CA ASN A 304 -0.96 -31.57 -2.57
C ASN A 304 0.15 -30.66 -2.00
N THR A 305 0.53 -29.66 -2.80
CA THR A 305 1.85 -29.00 -2.77
C THR A 305 1.91 -27.66 -2.01
N HIS A 306 0.97 -27.39 -1.12
CA HIS A 306 0.80 -26.06 -0.53
C HIS A 306 1.93 -25.70 0.47
N ARG A 307 2.84 -24.82 0.02
CA ARG A 307 3.96 -24.30 0.81
C ARG A 307 3.60 -23.09 1.69
N HIS A 308 2.41 -22.53 1.52
CA HIS A 308 1.95 -21.32 2.19
C HIS A 308 0.80 -21.66 3.14
N ALA A 309 0.87 -21.18 4.38
CA ALA A 309 -0.20 -21.27 5.36
C ALA A 309 -0.67 -19.87 5.75
N PHE A 310 -1.99 -19.68 5.76
CA PHE A 310 -2.63 -18.40 6.07
C PHE A 310 -3.43 -18.51 7.36
N LEU A 311 -3.26 -17.54 8.27
CA LEU A 311 -4.04 -17.46 9.50
C LEU A 311 -5.24 -16.55 9.26
N VAL A 312 -6.43 -17.15 9.30
CA VAL A 312 -7.71 -16.48 9.03
C VAL A 312 -8.62 -16.60 10.24
N LEU A 313 -9.25 -15.49 10.61
CA LEU A 313 -10.25 -15.43 11.67
C LEU A 313 -11.50 -16.20 11.26
N ASN A 314 -11.83 -17.28 11.99
CA ASN A 314 -13.07 -18.02 11.82
C ASN A 314 -14.16 -17.46 12.78
N PRO A 315 -15.18 -16.74 12.28
CA PRO A 315 -16.22 -16.16 13.13
C PRO A 315 -17.10 -17.21 13.82
N ASN A 316 -17.19 -18.43 13.28
CA ASN A 316 -18.10 -19.47 13.80
C ASN A 316 -17.63 -20.07 15.14
N LEU A 317 -16.37 -19.83 15.53
CA LEU A 317 -15.80 -20.26 16.82
C LEU A 317 -15.94 -19.20 17.93
N MET A 318 -16.65 -18.10 17.68
CA MET A 318 -16.88 -17.01 18.66
C MET A 318 -18.07 -17.29 19.59
N GLY A 319 -18.96 -18.22 19.23
CA GLY A 319 -20.13 -18.61 20.04
C GLY A 319 -19.92 -19.91 20.79
N SER A 320 -20.29 -19.93 22.08
CA SER A 320 -20.21 -21.08 23.01
C SER A 320 -18.82 -21.37 23.60
N ASN A 321 -18.62 -20.92 24.86
CA ASN A 321 -17.56 -21.33 25.78
C ASN A 321 -16.10 -21.15 25.28
N GLY A 322 -15.59 -19.93 25.50
CA GLY A 322 -14.20 -19.62 25.84
C GLY A 322 -13.07 -20.38 25.13
N LEU A 323 -12.37 -19.67 24.23
CA LEU A 323 -10.98 -19.97 23.86
C LEU A 323 -10.75 -21.36 23.23
N GLN A 324 -11.65 -21.82 22.36
CA GLN A 324 -11.34 -22.92 21.45
C GLN A 324 -10.36 -22.47 20.35
N TYR A 325 -9.09 -22.32 20.76
CA TYR A 325 -7.96 -22.23 19.86
C TYR A 325 -7.76 -23.60 19.20
N GLU A 326 -8.42 -23.84 18.07
CA GLU A 326 -7.92 -24.87 17.15
C GLU A 326 -6.51 -24.48 16.71
N ASN A 327 -5.51 -25.11 17.33
CA ASN A 327 -4.13 -25.02 16.90
C ASN A 327 -4.02 -25.59 15.47
N MET A 328 -4.16 -24.74 14.46
CA MET A 328 -4.05 -25.13 13.04
C MET A 328 -2.77 -25.94 12.74
N LEU A 329 -1.71 -25.71 13.52
CA LEU A 329 -0.39 -26.34 13.40
C LEU A 329 -0.11 -27.44 14.47
N ALA A 330 -1.13 -27.93 15.19
CA ALA A 330 -0.98 -29.04 16.16
C ALA A 330 -1.07 -30.44 15.53
N LYS A 331 -1.66 -30.59 14.33
CA LYS A 331 -1.69 -31.89 13.63
C LYS A 331 -0.26 -32.27 13.21
N LYS A 332 0.35 -33.20 13.95
CA LYS A 332 1.72 -33.68 13.72
C LYS A 332 1.91 -34.09 12.25
N ASN A 333 3.08 -33.76 11.71
CA ASN A 333 3.59 -34.13 10.38
C ASN A 333 2.97 -33.42 9.15
N LYS A 334 1.76 -32.82 9.20
CA LYS A 334 1.14 -32.21 7.98
C LYS A 334 1.84 -30.94 7.46
N TYR A 335 2.61 -30.23 8.30
CA TYR A 335 3.08 -28.86 8.00
C TYR A 335 4.61 -28.64 7.99
N GLU A 336 5.42 -29.70 8.10
CA GLU A 336 6.89 -29.56 8.22
C GLU A 336 7.55 -28.82 7.04
N ASN A 337 6.95 -28.92 5.86
CA ASN A 337 7.46 -28.36 4.60
C ASN A 337 6.95 -26.95 4.28
N LEU A 338 6.27 -26.27 5.21
CA LEU A 338 5.85 -24.88 5.00
C LEU A 338 7.05 -23.97 4.75
N TRP A 339 6.88 -23.11 3.75
CA TRP A 339 7.79 -22.05 3.33
C TRP A 339 7.37 -20.70 3.91
N THR A 340 6.06 -20.47 4.00
CA THR A 340 5.47 -19.21 4.46
C THR A 340 4.35 -19.45 5.45
N VAL A 341 4.35 -18.69 6.55
CA VAL A 341 3.22 -18.51 7.45
C VAL A 341 2.89 -17.02 7.49
N PHE A 342 1.66 -16.67 7.09
CA PHE A 342 1.22 -15.28 6.95
C PHE A 342 -0.13 -15.06 7.65
N ASN A 343 -0.21 -14.06 8.52
CA ASN A 343 -1.44 -13.68 9.21
C ASN A 343 -2.27 -12.71 8.36
N ILE A 344 -3.50 -13.11 8.02
CA ILE A 344 -4.43 -12.28 7.25
C ILE A 344 -5.28 -11.41 8.19
N ASN A 345 -5.90 -12.00 9.20
CA ASN A 345 -6.79 -11.27 10.12
C ASN A 345 -6.99 -11.95 11.49
N GLN A 346 -6.16 -12.95 11.84
CA GLN A 346 -6.23 -13.61 13.14
C GLN A 346 -5.74 -12.66 14.24
N ARG A 347 -6.65 -12.32 15.17
CA ARG A 347 -6.40 -11.38 16.27
C ARG A 347 -5.69 -12.02 17.46
N CYS A 348 -6.03 -13.26 17.79
CA CYS A 348 -5.43 -13.98 18.92
C CYS A 348 -4.64 -15.17 18.37
N ILE A 349 -3.31 -15.09 18.39
CA ILE A 349 -2.45 -16.15 17.89
C ILE A 349 -1.97 -16.99 19.08
N SER A 350 -2.40 -18.25 19.09
CA SER A 350 -1.89 -19.28 20.00
C SER A 350 -1.40 -20.43 19.15
N PHE A 351 -0.24 -20.96 19.51
CA PHE A 351 0.35 -22.15 18.90
C PHE A 351 0.94 -23.03 20.00
N ASP A 352 0.94 -24.34 19.77
CA ASP A 352 1.72 -25.28 20.56
C ASP A 352 3.22 -24.85 20.63
N PRO A 353 3.88 -24.84 21.80
CA PRO A 353 5.24 -24.28 21.95
C PRO A 353 6.35 -24.96 21.14
N GLU A 354 6.10 -26.10 20.50
CA GLU A 354 7.07 -26.76 19.61
C GLU A 354 6.78 -26.55 18.12
N TRP A 355 5.79 -25.71 17.77
CA TRP A 355 5.33 -25.52 16.40
C TRP A 355 6.43 -25.09 15.43
N LEU A 356 7.27 -24.11 15.83
CA LEU A 356 8.41 -23.68 15.03
C LEU A 356 9.40 -24.83 14.86
N SER A 357 9.75 -25.55 15.93
CA SER A 357 10.70 -26.67 15.88
C SER A 357 10.31 -27.81 14.93
N ARG A 358 9.03 -27.93 14.55
CA ARG A 358 8.55 -28.90 13.56
C ARG A 358 8.74 -28.44 12.11
N LEU A 359 8.91 -27.14 11.86
CA LEU A 359 9.08 -26.58 10.53
C LEU A 359 10.53 -26.75 10.08
N LYS A 360 10.73 -27.16 8.83
CA LYS A 360 12.04 -27.48 8.25
C LYS A 360 12.46 -26.54 7.12
N LYS A 361 11.50 -25.79 6.55
CA LYS A 361 11.69 -24.99 5.31
C LYS A 361 11.16 -23.56 5.40
N LEU A 362 10.85 -23.05 6.59
CA LEU A 362 10.25 -21.73 6.76
C LEU A 362 11.21 -20.62 6.34
N VAL A 363 10.78 -19.80 5.37
CA VAL A 363 11.50 -18.66 4.81
C VAL A 363 10.81 -17.33 5.18
N VAL A 364 9.48 -17.32 5.26
CA VAL A 364 8.68 -16.16 5.67
C VAL A 364 7.81 -16.47 6.88
N LEU A 365 7.93 -15.65 7.92
CA LEU A 365 7.05 -15.64 9.08
C LEU A 365 6.52 -14.21 9.31
N GLN A 366 5.31 -13.94 8.82
CA GLN A 366 4.60 -12.69 9.02
C GLN A 366 3.38 -12.93 9.91
N LEU A 367 3.51 -12.69 11.22
CA LEU A 367 2.38 -12.79 12.15
C LEU A 367 1.73 -11.43 12.45
N GLY A 368 2.44 -10.34 12.13
CA GLY A 368 2.03 -8.97 12.38
C GLY A 368 1.06 -8.38 11.37
N ARG A 369 0.65 -7.14 11.63
CA ARG A 369 -0.34 -6.37 10.87
C ARG A 369 0.22 -5.93 9.52
N TRP A 370 -0.48 -6.27 8.43
CA TRP A 370 -0.23 -5.72 7.10
C TRP A 370 -1.10 -4.49 6.78
N GLN A 371 -2.21 -4.28 7.49
CA GLN A 371 -3.06 -3.10 7.38
C GLN A 371 -2.39 -1.82 7.95
N GLY A 372 -3.00 -0.67 7.69
CA GLY A 372 -2.70 0.58 8.39
C GLY A 372 -3.44 0.78 9.72
N SER A 373 -4.74 0.48 9.74
CA SER A 373 -5.64 0.80 10.86
C SER A 373 -5.17 0.19 12.19
N SER A 374 -5.03 1.05 13.21
CA SER A 374 -4.70 0.67 14.60
C SER A 374 -5.79 -0.14 15.29
N LYS A 375 -7.03 -0.12 14.77
CA LYS A 375 -8.18 -0.87 15.32
C LYS A 375 -8.01 -2.39 15.28
N HIS A 376 -7.09 -2.91 14.45
CA HIS A 376 -6.79 -4.35 14.37
C HIS A 376 -5.67 -4.72 15.35
N HIS A 377 -6.02 -5.07 16.59
CA HIS A 377 -5.07 -5.57 17.59
C HIS A 377 -4.73 -7.04 17.34
N ILE A 378 -3.44 -7.39 17.46
CA ILE A 378 -2.96 -8.77 17.44
C ILE A 378 -2.30 -9.08 18.78
N GLU A 379 -2.76 -10.13 19.44
CA GLU A 379 -2.27 -10.57 20.75
C GLU A 379 -1.72 -12.00 20.67
N VAL A 380 -0.64 -12.24 21.39
CA VAL A 380 -0.12 -13.59 21.71
C VAL A 380 -0.25 -13.83 23.21
N LEU A 381 -0.42 -15.07 23.65
CA LEU A 381 -0.56 -15.34 25.09
C LEU A 381 0.69 -14.92 25.88
N ASN A 382 1.87 -15.24 25.36
CA ASN A 382 3.18 -14.98 25.93
C ASN A 382 4.29 -15.15 24.85
N GLU A 383 5.56 -15.14 25.27
CA GLU A 383 6.72 -15.33 24.37
C GLU A 383 6.98 -16.79 23.97
N GLU A 384 6.22 -17.78 24.47
CA GLU A 384 6.40 -19.20 24.11
C GLU A 384 6.08 -19.48 22.64
N ILE A 385 5.29 -18.61 21.99
CA ILE A 385 5.08 -18.64 20.53
C ILE A 385 6.40 -18.52 19.74
N LEU A 386 7.46 -17.97 20.37
CA LEU A 386 8.81 -17.81 19.81
C LEU A 386 9.76 -18.97 20.17
N LYS A 387 9.31 -19.94 20.97
CA LYS A 387 10.10 -21.13 21.33
C LYS A 387 10.39 -21.93 20.06
N GLY A 388 11.64 -22.36 19.91
CA GLY A 388 12.11 -23.04 18.69
C GLY A 388 12.48 -22.13 17.52
N LEU A 389 12.33 -20.79 17.63
CA LEU A 389 12.65 -19.85 16.54
C LEU A 389 14.06 -20.06 15.96
N GLY A 390 15.08 -20.27 16.80
CA GLY A 390 16.47 -20.47 16.35
C GLY A 390 16.73 -21.73 15.51
N THR A 391 15.76 -22.63 15.38
CA THR A 391 15.85 -23.76 14.45
C THR A 391 15.50 -23.38 12.99
N GLN A 392 14.89 -22.21 12.75
CA GLN A 392 14.48 -21.74 11.41
C GLN A 392 15.63 -21.16 10.59
N LYS A 393 16.66 -21.96 10.32
CA LYS A 393 17.89 -21.50 9.63
C LYS A 393 17.64 -20.93 8.23
N HIS A 394 16.50 -21.23 7.60
CA HIS A 394 16.11 -20.72 6.28
C HIS A 394 15.35 -19.38 6.31
N LEU A 395 14.98 -18.88 7.49
CA LEU A 395 14.14 -17.70 7.62
C LEU A 395 14.84 -16.44 7.11
N LYS A 396 14.18 -15.73 6.19
CA LYS A 396 14.64 -14.46 5.60
C LYS A 396 13.83 -13.26 6.08
N TYR A 397 12.53 -13.44 6.27
CA TYR A 397 11.63 -12.38 6.70
C TYR A 397 10.89 -12.81 7.96
N LEU A 398 11.09 -12.04 9.03
CA LEU A 398 10.38 -12.16 10.29
C LEU A 398 9.65 -10.84 10.58
N SER A 399 8.35 -10.91 10.83
CA SER A 399 7.56 -9.75 11.22
C SER A 399 6.57 -10.06 12.33
N PHE A 400 6.67 -9.27 13.39
CA PHE A 400 5.73 -9.19 14.52
C PHE A 400 5.07 -7.81 14.62
N ARG A 401 5.07 -7.04 13.53
CA ARG A 401 4.54 -5.67 13.46
C ARG A 401 3.19 -5.54 14.18
N GLY A 402 3.15 -4.75 15.25
CA GLY A 402 1.94 -4.45 16.00
C GLY A 402 1.37 -5.57 16.86
N ILE A 403 2.16 -6.61 17.18
CA ILE A 403 1.79 -7.65 18.16
C ILE A 403 2.03 -7.14 19.58
N SER A 404 1.06 -7.34 20.48
CA SER A 404 1.17 -7.04 21.92
C SER A 404 1.79 -8.19 22.72
N ARG A 405 2.19 -7.94 23.98
CA ARG A 405 2.64 -8.94 24.98
C ARG A 405 3.99 -9.63 24.72
N ILE A 406 4.67 -9.35 23.60
CA ILE A 406 6.10 -9.70 23.41
C ILE A 406 6.96 -8.62 24.09
N THR A 407 7.60 -8.95 25.22
CA THR A 407 8.46 -8.02 25.99
C THR A 407 9.93 -8.08 25.58
N ALA A 408 10.35 -9.24 25.07
CA ALA A 408 11.69 -9.53 24.63
C ALA A 408 11.69 -10.34 23.34
N ILE A 409 12.72 -10.14 22.52
CA ILE A 409 13.06 -11.10 21.45
C ILE A 409 14.04 -12.13 22.04
N PRO A 410 13.79 -13.45 21.88
CA PRO A 410 14.63 -14.48 22.47
C PRO A 410 16.04 -14.47 21.86
N LYS A 411 17.06 -14.84 22.66
CA LYS A 411 18.46 -14.92 22.21
C LYS A 411 18.65 -15.83 21.00
N SER A 412 17.79 -16.84 20.84
CA SER A 412 17.75 -17.73 19.67
C SER A 412 17.34 -17.04 18.37
N ILE A 413 17.09 -15.72 18.33
CA ILE A 413 17.01 -15.01 17.05
C ILE A 413 18.40 -14.89 16.39
N LEU A 414 19.48 -14.86 17.17
CA LEU A 414 20.86 -14.72 16.67
C LEU A 414 21.33 -15.92 15.84
N ASP A 415 20.64 -17.04 15.98
CA ASP A 415 20.76 -18.28 15.22
C ASP A 415 20.28 -18.18 13.76
N LEU A 416 19.54 -17.12 13.41
CA LEU A 416 18.90 -16.93 12.10
C LEU A 416 19.88 -16.32 11.08
N ILE A 417 20.90 -17.08 10.71
CA ILE A 417 21.99 -16.65 9.82
C ILE A 417 21.55 -16.17 8.42
N ASN A 418 20.31 -16.46 8.01
CA ASN A 418 19.74 -16.04 6.73
C ASN A 418 18.75 -14.87 6.84
N LEU A 419 18.51 -14.31 8.03
CA LEU A 419 17.52 -13.25 8.22
C LEU A 419 17.95 -11.96 7.49
N GLU A 420 17.11 -11.50 6.57
CA GLU A 420 17.29 -10.29 5.77
C GLU A 420 16.44 -9.12 6.27
N ILE A 421 15.24 -9.40 6.79
CA ILE A 421 14.26 -8.41 7.28
C ILE A 421 13.73 -8.83 8.66
N LEU A 422 13.83 -7.92 9.64
CA LEU A 422 13.21 -8.01 10.95
C LEU A 422 12.31 -6.78 11.18
N ASP A 423 10.99 -6.97 11.11
CA ASP A 423 9.98 -5.94 11.36
C ASP A 423 9.29 -6.18 12.71
N LEU A 424 9.64 -5.36 13.70
CA LEU A 424 9.07 -5.31 15.04
C LEU A 424 8.30 -4.02 15.28
N ARG A 425 7.96 -3.27 14.21
CA ARG A 425 7.33 -1.96 14.32
C ARG A 425 6.05 -2.02 15.16
N ALA A 426 5.86 -1.06 16.06
CA ALA A 426 4.70 -0.98 16.94
C ALA A 426 4.49 -2.21 17.85
N CYS A 427 5.54 -2.99 18.13
CA CYS A 427 5.53 -3.92 19.28
C CYS A 427 5.60 -3.11 20.58
N HIS A 428 4.47 -2.53 21.00
CA HIS A 428 4.42 -1.57 22.12
C HIS A 428 4.94 -2.14 23.45
N SER A 429 4.86 -3.46 23.65
CA SER A 429 5.36 -4.15 24.84
C SER A 429 6.88 -4.40 24.84
N LEU A 430 7.59 -4.17 23.73
CA LEU A 430 8.99 -4.56 23.57
C LEU A 430 9.94 -3.65 24.37
N GLU A 431 10.57 -4.21 25.40
CA GLU A 431 11.52 -3.51 26.28
C GLU A 431 12.97 -3.64 25.83
N LYS A 432 13.33 -4.77 25.21
CA LYS A 432 14.74 -5.13 24.94
C LYS A 432 14.94 -5.95 23.68
N LEU A 433 16.02 -5.61 22.98
CA LEU A 433 16.61 -6.37 21.88
C LEU A 433 17.75 -7.29 22.40
N PRO A 434 18.13 -8.36 21.67
CA PRO A 434 19.27 -9.20 22.04
C PRO A 434 20.58 -8.39 22.06
N SER A 435 21.46 -8.71 23.02
CA SER A 435 22.65 -7.92 23.35
C SER A 435 23.82 -7.98 22.37
N ASP A 436 23.78 -8.86 21.37
CA ASP A 436 24.80 -9.00 20.32
C ASP A 436 24.16 -9.35 18.97
N ILE A 437 23.45 -8.37 18.41
CA ILE A 437 22.70 -8.53 17.15
C ILE A 437 23.62 -8.73 15.91
N ALA A 438 24.93 -8.49 16.05
CA ALA A 438 25.93 -8.56 14.98
C ALA A 438 26.00 -9.93 14.27
N SER A 439 25.50 -10.99 14.90
CA SER A 439 25.42 -12.33 14.30
C SER A 439 24.50 -12.39 13.06
N LEU A 440 23.54 -11.47 12.94
CA LEU A 440 22.61 -11.38 11.81
C LEU A 440 23.26 -10.74 10.57
N ARG A 441 24.32 -11.36 10.05
CA ARG A 441 25.19 -10.78 8.99
C ARG A 441 24.49 -10.44 7.67
N LYS A 442 23.35 -11.07 7.38
CA LYS A 442 22.52 -10.79 6.19
C LYS A 442 21.42 -9.75 6.43
N LEU A 443 21.27 -9.23 7.66
CA LEU A 443 20.19 -8.30 7.97
C LEU A 443 20.37 -6.99 7.19
N THR A 444 19.36 -6.68 6.36
CA THR A 444 19.30 -5.48 5.53
C THR A 444 18.29 -4.47 6.08
N HIS A 445 17.25 -4.93 6.78
CA HIS A 445 16.20 -4.10 7.34
C HIS A 445 15.93 -4.47 8.80
N LEU A 446 16.05 -3.49 9.70
CA LEU A 446 15.62 -3.55 11.10
C LEU A 446 14.64 -2.41 11.37
N ASP A 447 13.38 -2.74 11.63
CA ASP A 447 12.35 -1.77 11.99
C ASP A 447 11.86 -2.03 13.43
N VAL A 448 12.27 -1.16 14.34
CA VAL A 448 11.80 -1.11 15.74
C VAL A 448 11.14 0.24 16.05
N SER A 449 10.61 0.90 15.01
CA SER A 449 9.86 2.15 15.17
C SER A 449 8.56 1.92 15.95
N GLU A 450 8.12 2.91 16.72
CA GLU A 450 6.91 2.82 17.56
C GLU A 450 6.99 1.78 18.71
N CYS A 451 8.18 1.27 19.05
CA CYS A 451 8.42 0.44 20.25
C CYS A 451 8.69 1.32 21.49
N TYR A 452 7.64 1.90 22.06
CA TYR A 452 7.77 2.97 23.08
C TYR A 452 8.41 2.55 24.43
N LEU A 453 8.47 1.26 24.75
CA LEU A 453 9.17 0.74 25.94
C LEU A 453 10.65 0.40 25.69
N LEU A 454 11.13 0.46 24.44
CA LEU A 454 12.54 0.23 24.14
C LEU A 454 13.35 1.47 24.53
N VAL A 455 14.15 1.37 25.59
CA VAL A 455 14.90 2.51 26.15
C VAL A 455 16.32 2.67 25.61
N SER A 456 16.87 1.68 24.89
CA SER A 456 18.25 1.70 24.40
C SER A 456 18.50 0.73 23.25
N MET A 457 19.54 1.01 22.46
CA MET A 457 19.98 0.15 21.37
C MET A 457 21.13 -0.78 21.81
N PRO A 458 21.09 -2.09 21.50
CA PRO A 458 22.15 -3.03 21.85
C PRO A 458 23.44 -2.73 21.07
N LYS A 459 24.58 -3.14 21.64
CA LYS A 459 25.87 -3.12 20.95
C LYS A 459 25.90 -4.16 19.82
N GLY A 460 26.76 -3.94 18.82
CA GLY A 460 26.92 -4.81 17.66
C GLY A 460 26.06 -4.40 16.46
N ILE A 461 25.16 -3.41 16.59
CA ILE A 461 24.44 -2.83 15.45
C ILE A 461 25.43 -2.24 14.45
N GLU A 462 26.49 -1.59 14.93
CA GLU A 462 27.58 -1.01 14.15
C GLU A 462 28.31 -2.03 13.24
N LYS A 463 28.17 -3.33 13.54
CA LYS A 463 28.81 -4.42 12.80
C LYS A 463 27.93 -5.04 11.72
N LEU A 464 26.67 -4.59 11.58
CA LEU A 464 25.71 -5.08 10.60
C LEU A 464 26.02 -4.52 9.19
N SER A 465 27.14 -4.94 8.61
CA SER A 465 27.68 -4.46 7.32
C SER A 465 26.75 -4.58 6.08
N SER A 466 25.62 -5.28 6.19
CA SER A 466 24.59 -5.38 5.15
C SER A 466 23.40 -4.42 5.35
N LEU A 467 23.33 -3.72 6.50
CA LEU A 467 22.15 -2.97 6.94
C LEU A 467 21.91 -1.74 6.05
N GLN A 468 20.71 -1.63 5.50
CA GLN A 468 20.29 -0.57 4.59
C GLN A 468 19.21 0.32 5.21
N VAL A 469 18.38 -0.25 6.08
CA VAL A 469 17.29 0.44 6.79
C VAL A 469 17.36 0.12 8.29
N LEU A 470 17.51 1.16 9.10
CA LEU A 470 17.42 1.10 10.55
C LEU A 470 16.40 2.13 11.02
N LYS A 471 15.31 1.69 11.67
CA LYS A 471 14.30 2.61 12.19
C LYS A 471 13.99 2.34 13.66
N GLY A 472 13.70 3.40 14.40
CA GLY A 472 13.50 3.34 15.84
C GLY A 472 14.83 3.24 16.60
N PHE A 473 15.90 3.82 16.07
CA PHE A 473 17.17 3.93 16.81
C PHE A 473 16.95 4.85 18.02
N VAL A 474 16.95 4.27 19.22
CA VAL A 474 16.64 4.99 20.46
C VAL A 474 17.89 5.60 21.06
N ILE A 475 17.88 6.93 21.25
CA ILE A 475 18.80 7.65 22.12
C ILE A 475 18.09 7.85 23.46
N GLY A 476 18.63 7.29 24.53
CA GLY A 476 18.00 7.23 25.85
C GLY A 476 19.01 7.30 27.00
N ASN A 477 18.52 7.13 28.23
CA ASN A 477 19.33 7.15 29.44
C ASN A 477 19.94 5.76 29.70
N THR A 478 21.28 5.64 29.69
CA THR A 478 21.91 4.31 29.88
C THR A 478 23.14 4.34 30.80
N LYS A 479 23.13 3.41 31.78
CA LYS A 479 24.27 3.10 32.67
C LYS A 479 25.17 1.97 32.13
N LYS A 480 24.83 1.38 30.98
CA LYS A 480 25.54 0.28 30.31
C LYS A 480 25.77 0.67 28.86
N THR A 481 26.97 0.44 28.33
CA THR A 481 27.43 0.92 27.01
C THR A 481 26.47 0.53 25.87
N PRO A 482 25.64 1.45 25.35
CA PRO A 482 24.76 1.16 24.22
C PRO A 482 25.52 1.32 22.90
N CYS A 483 24.88 1.00 21.77
CA CYS A 483 25.28 1.58 20.49
C CYS A 483 24.93 3.09 20.50
N ARG A 484 25.89 3.95 20.17
CA ARG A 484 25.71 5.41 20.03
C ARG A 484 25.66 5.83 18.56
N LEU A 485 25.35 7.11 18.31
CA LEU A 485 25.11 7.62 16.96
C LEU A 485 26.37 7.52 16.08
N GLY A 486 27.54 7.96 16.58
CA GLY A 486 28.82 7.81 15.90
C GLY A 486 29.34 6.40 15.72
N ASN A 487 28.71 5.37 16.28
CA ASN A 487 29.01 3.99 15.90
C ASN A 487 28.34 3.60 14.56
N LEU A 488 27.30 4.32 14.12
CA LEU A 488 26.59 4.00 12.87
C LEU A 488 27.38 4.37 11.60
N LYS A 489 28.48 5.11 11.70
CA LYS A 489 29.32 5.47 10.54
C LYS A 489 30.00 4.29 9.85
N ASP A 490 30.22 3.20 10.59
CA ASP A 490 30.77 1.96 10.03
C ASP A 490 29.76 1.26 9.09
N LEU A 491 28.48 1.63 9.14
CA LEU A 491 27.39 1.08 8.32
C LEU A 491 27.35 1.73 6.92
N LYS A 492 28.36 1.42 6.11
CA LYS A 492 28.56 1.93 4.73
C LYS A 492 27.41 1.66 3.74
N THR A 493 26.45 0.81 4.10
CA THR A 493 25.24 0.51 3.30
C THR A 493 23.98 1.20 3.80
N LEU A 494 24.02 1.89 4.94
CA LEU A 494 22.84 2.47 5.59
C LEU A 494 22.29 3.63 4.77
N LYS A 495 21.15 3.41 4.10
CA LYS A 495 20.45 4.39 3.27
C LYS A 495 19.36 5.13 4.04
N ARG A 496 18.76 4.50 5.06
CA ARG A 496 17.60 5.05 5.78
C ARG A 496 17.75 4.87 7.29
N LEU A 497 17.69 5.98 8.03
CA LEU A 497 17.78 6.03 9.48
C LEU A 497 16.54 6.73 10.06
N SER A 498 15.93 6.17 11.11
CA SER A 498 14.95 6.88 11.94
C SER A 498 15.38 6.83 13.41
N ILE A 499 15.61 8.01 13.98
CA ILE A 499 16.04 8.23 15.36
C ILE A 499 14.83 8.59 16.23
N HIS A 500 14.77 8.04 17.44
CA HIS A 500 13.86 8.46 18.49
C HIS A 500 14.67 8.96 19.69
N ILE A 501 14.48 10.23 20.04
CA ILE A 501 15.11 10.88 21.19
C ILE A 501 14.14 10.74 22.36
N GLY A 502 14.46 9.83 23.28
CA GLY A 502 13.63 9.53 24.45
C GLY A 502 13.53 10.69 25.44
N THR A 503 12.57 10.60 26.35
CA THR A 503 12.28 11.63 27.38
C THR A 503 13.45 11.91 28.34
N GLU A 504 14.33 10.94 28.53
CA GLU A 504 15.54 11.01 29.36
C GLU A 504 16.85 10.93 28.55
N ALA A 505 16.81 11.21 27.24
CA ALA A 505 17.99 11.14 26.38
C ALA A 505 19.15 12.02 26.90
N VAL A 506 20.31 11.40 27.15
CA VAL A 506 21.56 12.12 27.45
C VAL A 506 22.40 12.14 26.18
N ILE A 507 22.39 13.28 25.50
CA ILE A 507 23.05 13.51 24.21
C ILE A 507 24.38 14.22 24.48
N GLN A 508 25.47 13.78 23.87
CA GLN A 508 26.76 14.45 24.01
C GLN A 508 26.91 15.61 23.02
N ASP A 509 27.65 16.65 23.41
CA ASP A 509 28.01 17.74 22.50
C ASP A 509 28.74 17.17 21.27
N GLY A 510 28.24 17.47 20.07
CA GLY A 510 28.76 16.95 18.80
C GLY A 510 28.24 15.57 18.35
N GLU A 511 27.47 14.83 19.16
CA GLU A 511 27.01 13.47 18.81
C GLU A 511 26.15 13.44 17.53
N PHE A 512 25.37 14.49 17.27
CA PHE A 512 24.58 14.65 16.04
C PHE A 512 25.39 15.12 14.84
N ASP A 513 26.61 15.62 15.04
CA ASP A 513 27.51 16.00 13.95
C ASP A 513 28.20 14.77 13.33
N GLU A 514 28.24 13.64 14.04
CA GLU A 514 28.73 12.35 13.52
C GLU A 514 27.84 11.79 12.38
N LEU A 515 26.60 12.29 12.22
CA LEU A 515 25.71 11.91 11.11
C LEU A 515 26.28 12.25 9.73
N GLN A 516 27.12 13.28 9.62
CA GLN A 516 27.74 13.68 8.36
C GLN A 516 28.68 12.60 7.80
N GLU A 517 29.26 11.76 8.68
CA GLU A 517 30.15 10.67 8.29
C GLU A 517 29.40 9.49 7.65
N ILE A 518 28.06 9.43 7.76
CA ILE A 518 27.21 8.37 7.16
C ILE A 518 26.91 8.70 5.69
N LEU A 519 27.95 8.70 4.84
CA LEU A 519 27.90 9.12 3.42
C LEU A 519 26.86 8.38 2.56
N SER A 520 26.43 7.18 2.97
CA SER A 520 25.39 6.39 2.29
C SER A 520 23.96 6.83 2.59
N LEU A 521 23.75 7.65 3.63
CA LEU A 521 22.41 8.01 4.10
C LEU A 521 21.67 8.89 3.09
N ARG A 522 20.40 8.55 2.82
CA ARG A 522 19.51 9.25 1.89
C ARG A 522 18.22 9.72 2.54
N CYS A 523 17.70 8.99 3.52
CA CYS A 523 16.52 9.37 4.28
C CYS A 523 16.80 9.38 5.78
N LEU A 524 16.61 10.51 6.44
CA LEU A 524 16.73 10.66 7.87
C LEU A 524 15.37 11.07 8.45
N LYS A 525 14.94 10.36 9.50
CA LYS A 525 13.85 10.79 10.38
C LYS A 525 14.38 11.03 11.78
N ILE A 526 13.98 12.12 12.42
CA ILE A 526 14.25 12.41 13.84
C ILE A 526 12.93 12.70 14.52
N SER A 527 12.68 12.04 15.65
CA SER A 527 11.48 12.24 16.48
C SER A 527 11.87 12.54 17.92
N TRP A 528 11.22 13.53 18.54
CA TRP A 528 11.50 13.97 19.90
C TRP A 528 10.37 13.59 20.87
N GLY A 529 10.71 12.86 21.94
CA GLY A 529 9.76 12.54 23.03
C GLY A 529 9.56 13.66 24.04
N LYS A 530 10.48 14.64 24.13
CA LYS A 530 10.39 15.82 25.02
C LYS A 530 11.25 16.98 24.50
N LYS A 531 11.22 18.12 25.18
CA LYS A 531 11.99 19.35 24.90
C LYS A 531 13.52 19.20 25.12
N VAL A 532 14.17 18.29 24.39
CA VAL A 532 15.63 18.15 24.32
C VAL A 532 16.14 18.91 23.10
N VAL A 533 16.62 20.14 23.30
CA VAL A 533 17.11 21.01 22.23
C VAL A 533 18.49 20.55 21.77
N LEU A 534 18.67 20.34 20.46
CA LEU A 534 19.95 20.01 19.85
C LEU A 534 20.67 21.30 19.43
N ARG A 535 21.94 21.44 19.83
CA ARG A 535 22.77 22.63 19.55
C ARG A 535 23.20 22.70 18.09
N SER A 536 23.68 21.58 17.55
CA SER A 536 24.13 21.37 16.18
C SER A 536 23.60 20.03 15.65
N ILE A 537 23.43 19.96 14.33
CA ILE A 537 23.26 18.71 13.57
C ILE A 537 23.98 18.93 12.24
N SER A 538 24.96 18.09 11.92
CA SER A 538 25.64 18.10 10.62
C SER A 538 25.09 16.98 9.75
N PHE A 539 24.51 17.32 8.59
CA PHE A 539 23.85 16.35 7.73
C PHE A 539 24.82 15.75 6.69
N PRO A 540 24.68 14.44 6.36
CA PRO A 540 25.47 13.85 5.28
C PRO A 540 25.06 14.46 3.94
N ALA A 541 26.04 14.91 3.14
CA ALA A 541 25.83 15.71 1.94
C ALA A 541 24.86 15.09 0.90
N GLY A 542 24.73 13.76 0.88
CA GLY A 542 23.81 13.03 -0.02
C GLY A 542 22.35 12.91 0.48
N LEU A 543 21.96 13.59 1.56
CA LEU A 543 20.62 13.46 2.14
C LEU A 543 19.52 13.99 1.21
N GLN A 544 18.54 13.14 0.89
CA GLN A 544 17.45 13.43 -0.06
C GLN A 544 16.09 13.62 0.63
N LYS A 545 15.88 13.01 1.80
CA LYS A 545 14.68 13.19 2.62
C LYS A 545 15.03 13.46 4.08
N LEU A 546 14.40 14.47 4.66
CA LEU A 546 14.43 14.82 6.08
C LEU A 546 13.00 14.85 6.62
N ASP A 547 12.79 14.23 7.78
CA ASP A 547 11.47 13.99 8.39
C ASP A 547 11.59 14.29 9.90
N LEU A 548 10.96 15.36 10.36
CA LEU A 548 11.17 15.93 11.70
C LEU A 548 9.86 15.94 12.47
N GLU A 549 9.78 15.16 13.55
CA GLU A 549 8.57 15.01 14.37
C GLU A 549 8.78 15.56 15.78
N GLY A 550 8.09 16.66 16.12
CA GLY A 550 8.09 17.23 17.46
C GLY A 550 9.29 18.14 17.77
N ILE A 551 9.85 18.84 16.77
CA ILE A 551 11.00 19.75 16.94
C ILE A 551 10.81 20.63 18.19
N PRO A 552 11.72 20.58 19.19
CA PRO A 552 11.53 21.28 20.45
C PRO A 552 12.05 22.73 20.42
N ASP A 553 12.93 23.04 19.47
CA ASP A 553 13.43 24.38 19.19
C ASP A 553 12.37 25.20 18.43
N GLU A 554 12.32 26.50 18.69
CA GLU A 554 11.47 27.45 18.01
C GLU A 554 12.11 27.97 16.71
N THR A 555 13.45 28.05 16.67
CA THR A 555 14.24 28.60 15.55
C THR A 555 15.57 27.82 15.41
N PRO A 556 15.53 26.54 14.98
CA PRO A 556 16.71 25.68 14.87
C PRO A 556 17.71 26.20 13.85
N LYS A 557 18.87 26.69 14.32
CA LYS A 557 19.94 27.26 13.48
C LYS A 557 20.60 26.26 12.51
N TRP A 558 20.45 24.96 12.76
CA TRP A 558 20.95 23.89 11.90
C TRP A 558 19.98 23.53 10.76
N LEU A 559 18.73 24.01 10.79
CA LEU A 559 17.73 23.73 9.76
C LEU A 559 17.73 24.81 8.68
N THR A 560 18.81 24.87 7.90
CA THR A 560 18.97 25.85 6.81
C THR A 560 19.12 25.14 5.45
N PRO A 561 18.75 25.78 4.33
CA PRO A 561 18.88 25.18 3.00
C PRO A 561 20.36 25.00 2.57
N ASN A 562 21.29 25.78 3.14
CA ASN A 562 22.72 25.70 2.84
C ASN A 562 23.34 24.36 3.30
N GLU A 563 22.89 23.83 4.43
CA GLU A 563 23.32 22.52 4.95
C GLU A 563 22.63 21.33 4.24
N LEU A 564 21.60 21.61 3.42
CA LEU A 564 20.64 20.63 2.91
C LEU A 564 20.53 20.67 1.37
N LEU A 565 21.66 20.87 0.69
CA LEU A 565 21.75 21.14 -0.75
C LEU A 565 21.09 20.08 -1.67
N ASN A 566 21.11 18.80 -1.29
CA ASN A 566 20.53 17.69 -2.06
C ASN A 566 19.13 17.28 -1.60
N LEU A 567 18.52 18.03 -0.69
CA LEU A 567 17.25 17.68 -0.06
C LEU A 567 16.08 17.87 -1.03
N LYS A 568 15.42 16.78 -1.39
CA LYS A 568 14.22 16.76 -2.25
C LYS A 568 12.92 16.79 -1.43
N LYS A 569 12.92 16.24 -0.22
CA LYS A 569 11.69 16.03 0.57
C LYS A 569 11.90 16.48 2.02
N LEU A 570 11.16 17.47 2.48
CA LEU A 570 11.22 18.00 3.85
C LEU A 570 9.85 17.88 4.52
N TYR A 571 9.72 17.02 5.53
CA TYR A 571 8.48 16.88 6.31
C TYR A 571 8.74 17.35 7.74
N ILE A 572 7.84 18.18 8.27
CA ILE A 572 7.90 18.69 9.63
C ILE A 572 6.51 18.56 10.26
N LYS A 573 6.43 17.85 11.38
CA LYS A 573 5.18 17.49 12.04
C LYS A 573 5.23 17.78 13.54
N GLY A 574 4.36 18.67 14.01
CA GLY A 574 4.29 19.10 15.41
C GLY A 574 5.58 19.75 15.94
N GLY A 575 5.61 20.05 17.23
CA GLY A 575 6.75 20.70 17.89
C GLY A 575 6.49 22.17 18.23
N GLN A 576 7.56 22.96 18.32
CA GLN A 576 7.56 24.35 18.77
C GLN A 576 8.02 25.36 17.71
N LEU A 577 8.43 24.88 16.52
CA LEU A 577 8.94 25.66 15.40
C LEU A 577 8.04 26.88 15.09
N LYS A 578 8.63 28.07 15.09
CA LYS A 578 7.93 29.36 14.84
C LYS A 578 8.05 29.86 13.42
N SER A 579 9.15 29.55 12.75
CA SER A 579 9.47 29.92 11.36
C SER A 579 10.49 28.95 10.77
N LEU A 580 10.52 28.82 9.44
CA LEU A 580 11.65 28.22 8.71
C LEU A 580 12.66 29.28 8.29
N ASP A 581 13.88 28.84 7.97
CA ASP A 581 14.92 29.69 7.40
C ASP A 581 14.47 30.33 6.08
N ALA A 582 14.79 31.62 5.92
CA ALA A 582 14.37 32.47 4.80
C ALA A 582 15.11 32.19 3.48
N GLY A 583 16.17 31.37 3.52
CA GLY A 583 16.95 30.99 2.34
C GLY A 583 16.16 30.17 1.31
N ARG A 584 16.81 29.92 0.17
CA ARG A 584 16.19 29.29 -0.99
C ARG A 584 16.28 27.77 -0.93
N TRP A 585 15.15 27.12 -0.66
CA TRP A 585 15.03 25.68 -0.47
C TRP A 585 14.83 24.93 -1.79
N ARG A 586 15.70 23.97 -2.08
CA ARG A 586 15.68 23.12 -3.31
C ARG A 586 14.73 21.90 -3.21
N VAL A 587 13.74 21.94 -2.33
CA VAL A 587 12.84 20.81 -2.08
C VAL A 587 11.74 20.70 -3.14
N GLU A 588 11.51 19.47 -3.61
CA GLU A 588 10.43 19.09 -4.51
C GLU A 588 9.11 18.87 -3.76
N ILE A 589 9.17 18.40 -2.51
CA ILE A 589 8.01 18.07 -1.68
C ILE A 589 8.19 18.65 -0.27
N LEU A 590 7.31 19.57 0.12
CA LEU A 590 7.24 20.14 1.47
C LEU A 590 5.94 19.68 2.17
N ARG A 591 6.06 19.17 3.40
CA ARG A 591 4.89 18.81 4.24
C ARG A 591 5.02 19.43 5.62
N LEU A 592 4.02 20.20 6.03
CA LEU A 592 3.99 20.94 7.29
C LEU A 592 2.69 20.58 8.03
N MET A 593 2.77 19.77 9.08
CA MET A 593 1.58 19.22 9.74
C MET A 593 1.53 19.57 11.24
N TYR A 594 0.37 20.01 11.73
CA TYR A 594 0.09 20.25 13.15
C TYR A 594 1.04 21.27 13.83
N LEU A 595 1.61 22.22 13.07
CA LEU A 595 2.55 23.22 13.57
C LEU A 595 1.81 24.43 14.16
N LYS A 596 1.35 24.28 15.40
CA LYS A 596 0.60 25.31 16.14
C LYS A 596 1.40 26.60 16.39
N ASN A 597 2.72 26.49 16.51
CA ASN A 597 3.58 27.65 16.78
C ASN A 597 4.06 28.36 15.51
N LEU A 598 3.88 27.76 14.32
CA LEU A 598 4.36 28.32 13.06
C LEU A 598 3.53 29.57 12.74
N LYS A 599 4.14 30.75 12.89
CA LYS A 599 3.48 32.06 12.75
C LYS A 599 3.53 32.58 11.32
N SER A 600 4.63 32.28 10.63
CA SER A 600 4.95 32.80 9.31
C SER A 600 6.01 31.92 8.66
N LEU A 601 5.79 31.60 7.39
CA LEU A 601 6.87 31.53 6.43
C LEU A 601 6.92 32.94 5.83
N GLN A 602 8.10 33.56 5.77
CA GLN A 602 8.27 35.01 5.60
C GLN A 602 7.50 35.59 4.39
N TYR A 603 7.27 34.76 3.37
CA TYR A 603 6.67 35.06 2.08
C TYR A 603 5.21 34.57 1.92
N LEU A 604 4.60 33.96 2.96
CA LEU A 604 3.24 33.38 2.91
C LEU A 604 2.25 34.07 3.87
N ASN A 605 2.56 35.29 4.33
CA ASN A 605 1.72 36.04 5.27
C ASN A 605 0.33 36.43 4.73
N ASN A 606 0.11 36.32 3.41
CA ASN A 606 -1.09 36.78 2.70
C ASN A 606 -2.04 35.67 2.21
N LEU A 607 -1.83 34.41 2.63
CA LEU A 607 -2.66 33.21 2.36
C LEU A 607 -4.19 33.34 2.59
N LYS A 608 -4.68 34.50 3.03
CA LYS A 608 -6.10 34.86 3.08
C LYS A 608 -6.72 35.05 1.69
N HIS A 609 -5.93 35.41 0.67
CA HIS A 609 -6.43 35.79 -0.66
C HIS A 609 -5.49 35.36 -1.80
N MET A 610 -5.42 34.07 -2.11
CA MET A 610 -4.73 33.60 -3.33
C MET A 610 -5.44 34.14 -4.58
N LYS A 611 -4.89 35.19 -5.20
CA LYS A 611 -5.31 35.64 -6.54
C LYS A 611 -4.19 35.68 -7.59
N GLU A 612 -2.95 36.01 -7.23
CA GLU A 612 -1.78 35.80 -8.12
C GLU A 612 -0.43 36.08 -7.44
N VAL A 613 -0.35 37.13 -6.61
CA VAL A 613 0.94 37.67 -6.10
C VAL A 613 1.71 36.69 -5.20
N ASP A 614 1.03 35.99 -4.29
CA ASP A 614 1.69 35.08 -3.32
C ASP A 614 2.30 33.81 -3.95
N ARG A 615 1.92 33.45 -5.19
CA ARG A 615 2.47 32.28 -5.89
C ARG A 615 3.92 32.50 -6.30
N SER A 616 4.25 33.72 -6.72
CA SER A 616 5.62 34.14 -7.04
C SER A 616 6.53 34.03 -5.81
N ASP A 617 6.00 34.42 -4.66
CA ASP A 617 6.70 34.48 -3.39
C ASP A 617 6.93 33.10 -2.75
N LEU A 618 5.99 32.16 -2.88
CA LEU A 618 6.24 30.75 -2.60
C LEU A 618 7.39 30.20 -3.46
N LEU A 619 7.38 30.49 -4.77
CA LEU A 619 8.40 30.00 -5.72
C LEU A 619 9.76 30.72 -5.59
N ASN A 620 9.80 31.92 -5.00
CA ASN A 620 11.04 32.60 -4.63
C ASN A 620 11.79 31.80 -3.54
N GLN A 621 11.09 31.40 -2.48
CA GLN A 621 11.67 30.61 -1.38
C GLN A 621 11.83 29.12 -1.76
N PHE A 622 10.89 28.56 -2.52
CA PHE A 622 10.82 27.14 -2.90
C PHE A 622 10.73 26.96 -4.43
N PRO A 623 11.78 27.24 -5.22
CA PRO A 623 11.74 27.25 -6.69
C PRO A 623 11.38 25.92 -7.34
N ASP A 624 11.77 24.80 -6.74
CA ASP A 624 11.67 23.47 -7.34
C ASP A 624 10.45 22.68 -6.82
N ILE A 625 9.60 23.32 -6.01
CA ILE A 625 8.47 22.67 -5.36
C ILE A 625 7.43 22.17 -6.37
N MET A 626 7.05 20.91 -6.21
CA MET A 626 6.05 20.20 -7.02
C MET A 626 4.80 19.87 -6.21
N TYR A 627 4.94 19.71 -4.89
CA TYR A 627 3.84 19.44 -3.97
C TYR A 627 4.09 20.12 -2.63
N LEU A 628 3.06 20.78 -2.10
CA LEU A 628 3.01 21.41 -0.80
C LEU A 628 1.76 20.92 -0.06
N GLU A 629 1.92 20.46 1.17
CA GLU A 629 0.83 20.08 2.07
C GLU A 629 1.03 20.81 3.39
N ILE A 630 0.07 21.64 3.79
CA ILE A 630 0.03 22.34 5.07
C ILE A 630 -1.28 21.99 5.78
N ILE A 631 -1.17 21.19 6.84
CA ILE A 631 -2.30 20.65 7.58
C ILE A 631 -2.29 21.20 9.01
N LYS A 632 -3.39 21.83 9.43
CA LYS A 632 -3.64 22.23 10.84
C LYS A 632 -2.47 23.04 11.46
N CYS A 633 -1.97 24.03 10.72
CA CYS A 633 -0.92 24.97 11.14
C CYS A 633 -1.50 26.38 11.32
N ASN A 634 -1.07 27.13 12.34
CA ASN A 634 -1.70 28.40 12.75
C ASN A 634 -1.63 29.55 11.70
N MET A 635 -0.81 29.42 10.65
CA MET A 635 -0.77 30.37 9.54
C MET A 635 -2.05 30.34 8.68
N ILE A 636 -2.78 29.23 8.73
CA ILE A 636 -4.01 29.01 7.99
C ILE A 636 -5.18 29.24 8.96
N LYS A 637 -6.28 29.84 8.49
CA LYS A 637 -7.51 30.01 9.29
C LYS A 637 -7.95 28.67 9.87
N GLU A 638 -8.42 28.69 11.13
CA GLU A 638 -8.86 27.50 11.86
C GLU A 638 -9.78 26.61 11.00
N GLY A 639 -9.47 25.31 10.98
CA GLY A 639 -10.23 24.30 10.24
C GLY A 639 -9.71 23.97 8.83
N ARG A 640 -9.00 24.87 8.13
CA ARG A 640 -8.60 24.60 6.74
C ARG A 640 -7.28 23.82 6.62
N GLU A 641 -7.23 22.93 5.65
CA GLU A 641 -6.01 22.30 5.14
C GLU A 641 -5.67 22.95 3.78
N LEU A 642 -4.39 22.99 3.42
CA LEU A 642 -3.92 23.54 2.14
C LEU A 642 -3.05 22.50 1.45
N VAL A 643 -3.52 21.97 0.34
CA VAL A 643 -2.70 21.22 -0.61
C VAL A 643 -2.48 22.07 -1.86
N TRP A 644 -1.28 22.04 -2.41
CA TRP A 644 -0.94 22.65 -3.69
C TRP A 644 -0.07 21.70 -4.50
N ILE A 645 -0.39 21.59 -5.79
CA ILE A 645 0.29 20.71 -6.74
C ILE A 645 0.70 21.53 -7.97
N LYS A 646 1.93 21.31 -8.44
CA LYS A 646 2.46 22.03 -9.61
C LYS A 646 1.76 21.58 -10.90
N GLY A 647 0.77 22.36 -11.32
CA GLY A 647 0.05 22.19 -12.59
C GLY A 647 -1.46 22.04 -12.44
N GLU A 648 -1.92 21.69 -11.24
CA GLU A 648 -3.35 21.59 -10.92
C GLU A 648 -3.77 22.76 -10.02
N LEU A 649 -4.87 23.42 -10.40
CA LEU A 649 -5.55 24.42 -9.58
C LEU A 649 -6.72 23.74 -8.86
N SER A 650 -6.41 22.93 -7.84
CA SER A 650 -7.38 22.39 -6.91
C SER A 650 -7.27 23.11 -5.56
N GLU A 651 -8.06 24.16 -5.37
CA GLU A 651 -8.51 24.53 -4.03
C GLU A 651 -9.57 23.50 -3.58
N GLU A 652 -9.16 22.25 -3.33
CA GLU A 652 -10.03 21.31 -2.61
C GLU A 652 -10.05 21.71 -1.14
N ILE A 653 -11.03 22.54 -0.82
CA ILE A 653 -11.47 22.82 0.55
C ILE A 653 -12.14 21.54 1.05
N ILE A 654 -11.42 20.78 1.88
CA ILE A 654 -11.95 19.69 2.71
C ILE A 654 -12.16 20.22 4.14
#